data_AF-A0A6S7A522-F1
#
_entry.id   AF-A0A6S7A522-F1
#
_cell.length_a   1.000
_cell.length_b   1.000
_cell.length_c   1.000
_cell.angle_alpha   90.00
_cell.angle_beta   90.00
_cell.angle_gamma   90.00
#
_symmetry.space_group_name_H-M   'P 1'
#
loop_
_entity.id
_entity.type
_entity.pdbx_description
1 polymer ?
#
loop_
_entity_poly.entity_id
_entity_poly.type
_entity_poly.pdbx_seq_one_letter_code
_entity_poly.pdbx_strand_id
1 'polypeptide(L)'
;MAGSGNDRVPTPSFNPWTAAYEYAVDAWQRGVLYADVLRQRGNQYHEHMAKRAPNVLSMEFELVLDGRELPRPVNYGLLRITPPAGVETDPIKRPFLVVDPRAGHGPGIGGFKPESEIGVAVRAGHPCYFATFLPQPMPEQTVEDVMMAEARFLEEIISLHPDAEGKPVVVANCQAGWQIMMTAAIRPELFGPIIVAGAPLSYWAGWRGMNPMRYAGGLLGGSWLTAMTSDLGNGKFDGAWLVQNFENLNPANTLWSKQYNLYSKVDTEAGRYLSFEKWWGGHVFLNGPEIQYIVDNLFVGNRLSTAGLVTSDGIRIDLRNIQSPIVVFCSKGDNITPPPQALGWIPDLYQNEAEVLAHGQTIVYAVHESIGHLGIFVSGSVARKEHQEFTSNIDMIDVLPPGIYQAEIADKTPDTLNADLASGNYVLSFEQRNLDDVRAIVDRKEEDDRRFAAVARISDINLGIYRSFMQPWLRAMVTPQSAEWGQRLHPLRLPYELISDRNPVIAPIAKIAEQVREHRQAVSPANPFLMAQEMFSNLVETSLNIWQELRDSADERTFMGVYGSPLVQDLAGLGAKSGPPRKHPGVSPEHRRFMEERATELRSMVQEGGLRVAAIRMLLYVSGAEGGLDERSFALIRKMRAESDNALTLQEFKDITRDQALILTLDSSAAIRAMPHLLEGSPAPAIRDALDTMKRVLEAAEPLSPAARESLDEMERIFVAAERRAQKHGEAQAPAKLAPAAPTAPALKLVEAAAKVPAKKAKPHPEAVQAAEAVEAAPKVAAKKAAKVPGKAATKTATKTATKTAAKTAPQRATQPTAKRAAKTAARQPAKAKTA
;
A
#
# COMPACT_ATOMS: atom_id res chain seq x y z
N MET A 1 45.75 4.88 -69.73
CA MET A 1 45.53 5.98 -68.77
C MET A 1 44.65 5.41 -67.66
N ALA A 2 45.17 4.87 -66.55
CA ALA A 2 46.09 5.44 -65.55
C ALA A 2 45.40 6.55 -64.73
N GLY A 3 45.18 6.31 -63.44
CA GLY A 3 44.38 7.18 -62.55
C GLY A 3 43.96 6.51 -61.24
N SER A 4 44.92 5.98 -60.47
CA SER A 4 44.65 5.31 -59.18
C SER A 4 44.51 6.30 -58.02
N GLY A 5 43.29 6.78 -57.77
CA GLY A 5 42.94 7.55 -56.56
C GLY A 5 42.73 6.63 -55.36
N ASN A 6 43.68 6.60 -54.43
CA ASN A 6 43.62 5.73 -53.24
C ASN A 6 43.22 6.57 -52.02
N ASP A 7 41.95 6.98 -51.97
CA ASP A 7 41.38 7.87 -50.94
C ASP A 7 41.26 7.19 -49.58
N ARG A 8 42.41 6.97 -48.96
CA ARG A 8 42.52 6.75 -47.51
C ARG A 8 42.12 8.03 -46.82
N VAL A 9 40.89 8.08 -46.31
CA VAL A 9 40.47 9.07 -45.31
C VAL A 9 41.55 9.10 -44.22
N PRO A 10 42.18 10.26 -43.93
CA PRO A 10 43.25 10.33 -42.96
C PRO A 10 42.68 10.03 -41.58
N THR A 11 43.02 8.87 -41.02
CA THR A 11 42.75 8.54 -39.62
C THR A 11 43.35 9.66 -38.76
N PRO A 12 42.59 10.35 -37.90
CA PRO A 12 43.14 11.41 -37.06
C PRO A 12 44.35 10.87 -36.28
N SER A 13 45.45 11.63 -36.29
CA SER A 13 46.68 11.24 -35.60
C SER A 13 46.44 11.30 -34.09
N PHE A 14 46.04 10.16 -33.53
CA PHE A 14 45.84 9.94 -32.11
C PHE A 14 47.14 10.24 -31.36
N ASN A 15 47.26 11.44 -30.79
CA ASN A 15 48.34 11.78 -29.88
C ASN A 15 47.89 11.43 -28.45
N PRO A 16 48.43 10.35 -27.84
CA PRO A 16 48.00 9.93 -26.51
C PRO A 16 48.29 11.00 -25.45
N TRP A 17 49.29 11.86 -25.66
CA TRP A 17 49.62 12.95 -24.73
C TRP A 17 48.59 14.08 -24.78
N THR A 18 48.11 14.46 -25.97
CA THR A 18 47.03 15.44 -26.12
C THR A 18 45.75 14.89 -25.51
N ALA A 19 45.38 13.64 -25.83
CA ALA A 19 44.20 12.99 -25.26
C ALA A 19 44.27 12.85 -23.72
N ALA A 20 45.45 12.55 -23.16
CA ALA A 20 45.66 12.50 -21.71
C ALA A 20 45.52 13.88 -21.06
N TYR A 21 46.04 14.93 -21.70
CA TYR A 21 45.94 16.30 -21.21
C TYR A 21 44.50 16.82 -21.22
N GLU A 22 43.78 16.65 -22.34
CA GLU A 22 42.35 17.01 -22.46
C GLU A 22 41.50 16.33 -21.38
N TYR A 23 41.72 15.02 -21.17
CA TYR A 23 41.05 14.26 -20.12
C TYR A 23 41.45 14.73 -18.72
N ALA A 24 42.72 15.04 -18.46
CA ALA A 24 43.17 15.51 -17.14
C ALA A 24 42.57 16.88 -16.78
N VAL A 25 42.46 17.80 -17.74
CA VAL A 25 41.78 19.09 -17.57
C VAL A 25 40.30 18.87 -17.27
N ASP A 26 39.60 18.09 -18.08
CA ASP A 26 38.17 17.80 -17.89
C ASP A 26 37.88 17.07 -16.56
N ALA A 27 38.68 16.08 -16.19
CA ALA A 27 38.52 15.33 -14.94
C ALA A 27 38.78 16.21 -13.70
N TRP A 28 39.78 17.10 -13.75
CA TRP A 28 40.00 18.10 -12.70
C TRP A 28 38.81 19.06 -12.60
N GLN A 29 38.31 19.57 -13.73
CA GLN A 29 37.14 20.45 -13.76
C GLN A 29 35.89 19.76 -13.20
N ARG A 30 35.58 18.54 -13.65
CA ARG A 30 34.47 17.74 -13.09
C ARG A 30 34.65 17.49 -11.58
N GLY A 31 35.88 17.29 -11.11
CA GLY A 31 36.20 17.14 -9.69
C GLY A 31 35.88 18.39 -8.86
N VAL A 32 36.27 19.57 -9.35
CA VAL A 32 35.94 20.87 -8.71
C VAL A 32 34.42 21.08 -8.67
N LEU A 33 33.73 20.86 -9.80
CA LEU A 33 32.27 21.04 -9.88
C LEU A 33 31.53 20.04 -8.98
N TYR A 34 31.98 18.79 -8.92
CA TYR A 34 31.42 17.76 -8.04
C TYR A 34 31.57 18.15 -6.57
N ALA A 35 32.75 18.62 -6.16
CA ALA A 35 32.99 19.10 -4.80
C ALA A 35 32.13 20.33 -4.47
N ASP A 36 31.89 21.23 -5.43
CA ASP A 36 30.98 22.36 -5.26
C ASP A 36 29.51 21.93 -5.11
N VAL A 37 29.05 20.91 -5.84
CA VAL A 37 27.70 20.36 -5.64
C VAL A 37 27.57 19.69 -4.26
N LEU A 38 28.59 18.97 -3.78
CA LEU A 38 28.58 18.43 -2.42
C LEU A 38 28.58 19.54 -1.35
N ARG A 39 29.29 20.65 -1.57
CA ARG A 39 29.28 21.85 -0.71
C ARG A 39 27.90 22.52 -0.69
N GLN A 40 27.28 22.72 -1.86
CA GLN A 40 25.92 23.23 -1.99
C GLN A 40 24.92 22.35 -1.25
N ARG A 41 25.06 21.02 -1.32
CA ARG A 41 24.25 20.05 -0.57
C ARG A 41 24.41 20.23 0.95
N GLY A 42 25.63 20.41 1.46
CA GLY A 42 25.85 20.66 2.88
C GLY A 42 25.23 21.97 3.36
N ASN A 43 25.36 23.05 2.59
CA ASN A 43 24.68 24.32 2.87
C ASN A 43 23.15 24.17 2.89
N GLN A 44 22.58 23.56 1.85
CA GLN A 44 21.16 23.29 1.71
C GLN A 44 20.63 22.44 2.86
N TYR A 45 21.40 21.47 3.36
CA TYR A 45 21.06 20.69 4.55
C TYR A 45 20.97 21.57 5.80
N HIS A 46 21.94 22.46 6.03
CA HIS A 46 21.92 23.41 7.15
C HIS A 46 20.72 24.36 7.09
N GLU A 47 20.44 24.93 5.91
CA GLU A 47 19.27 25.78 5.67
C GLU A 47 17.95 25.02 5.87
N HIS A 48 17.89 23.75 5.45
CA HIS A 48 16.70 22.93 5.58
C HIS A 48 16.43 22.56 7.04
N MET A 49 17.44 22.08 7.76
CA MET A 49 17.31 21.68 9.17
C MET A 49 17.13 22.87 10.13
N ALA A 50 17.49 24.09 9.71
CA ALA A 50 17.18 25.32 10.47
C ALA A 50 15.70 25.73 10.41
N LYS A 51 14.86 25.10 9.57
CA LYS A 51 13.41 25.38 9.52
C LYS A 51 12.68 24.82 10.74
N ARG A 52 11.65 25.51 11.23
CA ARG A 52 10.76 25.05 12.31
C ARG A 52 9.99 23.76 11.96
N ALA A 53 9.64 23.58 10.68
CA ALA A 53 8.93 22.42 10.15
C ALA A 53 9.51 22.03 8.77
N PRO A 54 10.67 21.36 8.73
CA PRO A 54 11.30 20.97 7.47
C PRO A 54 10.48 19.89 6.77
N ASN A 55 10.02 20.23 5.57
CA ASN A 55 9.35 19.32 4.63
C ASN A 55 9.82 19.63 3.20
N VAL A 56 9.48 18.75 2.25
CA VAL A 56 9.83 18.90 0.83
C VAL A 56 8.61 18.97 -0.11
N LEU A 57 7.43 19.32 0.41
CA LEU A 57 6.24 19.59 -0.41
C LEU A 57 6.53 20.70 -1.43
N SER A 58 6.06 20.53 -2.67
CA SER A 58 6.22 21.51 -3.76
C SER A 58 4.97 22.39 -3.98
N MET A 59 4.00 22.34 -3.08
CA MET A 59 2.72 23.04 -3.17
C MET A 59 2.49 23.88 -1.91
N GLU A 60 1.76 24.98 -2.06
CA GLU A 60 1.32 25.80 -0.93
C GLU A 60 0.24 25.08 -0.11
N PHE A 61 0.18 25.35 1.20
CA PHE A 61 -0.73 24.68 2.12
C PHE A 61 -1.08 25.55 3.33
N GLU A 62 -2.22 25.26 3.96
CA GLU A 62 -2.60 25.77 5.28
C GLU A 62 -2.53 24.66 6.34
N LEU A 63 -2.15 25.01 7.58
CA LEU A 63 -2.21 24.10 8.72
C LEU A 63 -3.63 24.14 9.29
N VAL A 64 -4.32 23.00 9.26
CA VAL A 64 -5.70 22.86 9.75
C VAL A 64 -5.72 22.39 11.20
N LEU A 65 -4.89 21.40 11.55
CA LEU A 65 -4.85 20.83 12.90
C LEU A 65 -3.41 20.51 13.31
N ASP A 66 -2.98 21.02 14.47
CA ASP A 66 -1.67 20.70 15.07
C ASP A 66 -1.82 19.52 16.05
N GLY A 67 -1.19 18.39 15.73
CA GLY A 67 -1.27 17.17 16.54
C GLY A 67 -0.68 17.32 17.95
N ARG A 68 0.08 18.40 18.21
CA ARG A 68 0.68 18.70 19.52
C ARG A 68 -0.31 19.33 20.49
N GLU A 69 -1.45 19.81 19.98
CA GLU A 69 -2.53 20.43 20.76
C GLU A 69 -3.67 19.43 21.07
N LEU A 70 -3.55 18.19 20.60
CA LEU A 70 -4.46 17.09 20.90
C LEU A 70 -4.32 16.58 22.35
N PRO A 71 -5.38 15.97 22.95
CA PRO A 71 -5.34 15.40 24.30
C PRO A 71 -4.26 14.34 24.52
N ARG A 72 -3.82 13.67 23.45
CA ARG A 72 -2.58 12.87 23.41
C ARG A 72 -1.63 13.53 22.38
N PRO A 73 -0.68 14.37 22.80
CA PRO A 73 0.13 15.16 21.87
C PRO A 73 1.06 14.31 20.99
N VAL A 74 1.03 14.55 19.68
CA VAL A 74 1.92 13.91 18.69
C VAL A 74 2.66 14.95 17.83
N ASN A 75 3.78 14.57 17.22
CA ASN A 75 4.55 15.45 16.33
C ASN A 75 3.95 15.64 14.92
N TYR A 76 2.74 15.15 14.67
CA TYR A 76 2.05 15.22 13.38
C TYR A 76 1.20 16.49 13.24
N GLY A 77 0.75 16.79 12.02
CA GLY A 77 -0.25 17.82 11.76
C GLY A 77 -0.99 17.59 10.45
N LEU A 78 -2.24 18.07 10.38
CA LEU A 78 -3.06 18.04 9.17
C LEU A 78 -2.83 19.32 8.37
N LEU A 79 -2.28 19.18 7.17
CA LEU A 79 -2.21 20.24 6.18
C LEU A 79 -3.34 20.09 5.16
N ARG A 80 -3.91 21.20 4.69
CA ARG A 80 -4.76 21.25 3.49
C ARG A 80 -3.96 21.89 2.37
N ILE A 81 -3.98 21.27 1.19
CA ILE A 81 -3.25 21.73 0.02
C ILE A 81 -4.04 22.83 -0.68
N THR A 82 -3.38 23.94 -0.99
CA THR A 82 -3.96 25.04 -1.77
C THR A 82 -3.89 24.66 -3.26
N PRO A 83 -5.02 24.66 -4.00
CA PRO A 83 -5.00 24.34 -5.43
C PRO A 83 -4.09 25.30 -6.23
N PRO A 84 -3.28 24.80 -7.18
CA PRO A 84 -2.49 25.66 -8.08
C PRO A 84 -3.38 26.59 -8.91
N ALA A 85 -2.86 27.77 -9.25
CA ALA A 85 -3.61 28.77 -10.02
C ALA A 85 -4.15 28.20 -11.35
N GLY A 86 -5.48 28.30 -11.54
CA GLY A 86 -6.18 27.72 -12.69
C GLY A 86 -6.69 26.28 -12.48
N VAL A 87 -6.54 25.70 -11.30
CA VAL A 87 -7.16 24.44 -10.89
C VAL A 87 -8.16 24.72 -9.77
N GLU A 88 -9.41 24.32 -9.95
CA GLU A 88 -10.46 24.39 -8.92
C GLU A 88 -10.77 22.99 -8.38
N THR A 89 -11.06 22.91 -7.08
CA THR A 89 -11.49 21.66 -6.41
C THR A 89 -12.97 21.73 -6.08
N ASP A 90 -13.70 20.68 -6.45
CA ASP A 90 -15.13 20.52 -6.21
C ASP A 90 -15.37 20.04 -4.75
N PRO A 91 -16.13 20.77 -3.91
CA PRO A 91 -16.41 20.35 -2.54
C PRO A 91 -17.37 19.15 -2.44
N ILE A 92 -18.07 18.80 -3.51
CA ILE A 92 -18.92 17.58 -3.58
C ILE A 92 -18.05 16.34 -3.82
N LYS A 93 -16.86 16.50 -4.41
CA LYS A 93 -15.89 15.41 -4.59
C LYS A 93 -15.26 15.00 -3.27
N ARG A 94 -15.12 13.69 -3.11
CA ARG A 94 -14.51 13.05 -1.92
C ARG A 94 -13.11 13.63 -1.66
N PRO A 95 -12.82 14.10 -0.44
CA PRO A 95 -11.49 14.62 -0.11
C PRO A 95 -10.45 13.49 -0.07
N PHE A 96 -9.21 13.81 -0.39
CA PHE A 96 -8.05 12.92 -0.33
C PHE A 96 -7.14 13.28 0.85
N LEU A 97 -6.64 12.29 1.56
CA LEU A 97 -5.57 12.42 2.56
C LEU A 97 -4.35 11.60 2.13
N VAL A 98 -3.22 12.27 1.90
CA VAL A 98 -1.93 11.62 1.60
C VAL A 98 -1.08 11.56 2.88
N VAL A 99 -0.48 10.40 3.15
CA VAL A 99 0.27 10.11 4.39
C VAL A 99 1.64 9.53 4.04
N ASP A 100 2.70 10.25 4.37
CA ASP A 100 4.08 9.88 4.06
C ASP A 100 4.75 8.99 5.13
N PRO A 101 5.75 8.17 4.75
CA PRO A 101 6.46 7.32 5.68
C PRO A 101 7.42 8.11 6.58
N ARG A 102 7.25 8.02 7.89
CA ARG A 102 8.25 8.40 8.91
C ARG A 102 9.36 7.34 9.04
N ALA A 103 9.79 6.77 7.90
CA ALA A 103 10.81 5.72 7.79
C ALA A 103 12.25 6.27 7.88
N GLY A 104 12.49 7.18 8.83
CA GLY A 104 13.77 7.85 9.05
C GLY A 104 14.03 9.13 8.24
N HIS A 105 13.29 9.36 7.15
CA HIS A 105 13.27 10.61 6.39
C HIS A 105 12.13 11.55 6.82
N GLY A 106 12.25 12.84 6.45
CA GLY A 106 11.24 13.87 6.65
C GLY A 106 10.08 13.82 5.63
N PRO A 107 8.99 14.56 5.90
CA PRO A 107 7.76 14.50 5.11
C PRO A 107 7.79 15.36 3.84
N GLY A 108 6.84 15.08 2.95
CA GLY A 108 6.52 15.85 1.75
C GLY A 108 6.93 15.16 0.46
N ILE A 109 7.29 13.87 0.49
CA ILE A 109 7.74 13.12 -0.66
C ILE A 109 6.56 12.73 -1.58
N GLY A 110 5.39 12.38 -1.02
CA GLY A 110 4.11 12.24 -1.76
C GLY A 110 3.54 13.56 -2.32
N GLY A 111 4.23 14.69 -2.08
CA GLY A 111 3.93 16.01 -2.64
C GLY A 111 5.14 16.71 -3.27
N PHE A 112 6.20 15.97 -3.61
CA PHE A 112 7.50 16.52 -4.03
C PHE A 112 7.53 17.10 -5.47
N LYS A 113 6.48 16.85 -6.26
CA LYS A 113 6.36 17.27 -7.67
C LYS A 113 4.90 17.59 -8.05
N PRO A 114 4.66 18.38 -9.11
CA PRO A 114 3.31 18.57 -9.68
C PRO A 114 2.61 17.27 -10.13
N GLU A 115 3.38 16.24 -10.48
CA GLU A 115 2.88 14.92 -10.90
C GLU A 115 2.88 13.87 -9.77
N SER A 116 3.03 14.29 -8.51
CA SER A 116 2.88 13.45 -7.31
C SER A 116 1.41 13.10 -7.02
N GLU A 117 1.17 12.21 -6.06
CA GLU A 117 -0.17 11.75 -5.64
C GLU A 117 -1.11 12.91 -5.29
N ILE A 118 -0.64 13.85 -4.46
CA ILE A 118 -1.35 15.11 -4.17
C ILE A 118 -1.69 15.86 -5.46
N GLY A 119 -0.71 15.98 -6.36
CA GLY A 119 -0.89 16.69 -7.62
C GLY A 119 -1.80 15.97 -8.61
N VAL A 120 -1.96 14.65 -8.53
CA VAL A 120 -2.97 13.89 -9.29
C VAL A 120 -4.36 14.16 -8.72
N ALA A 121 -4.56 14.03 -7.40
CA ALA A 121 -5.85 14.27 -6.74
C ALA A 121 -6.38 15.70 -6.97
N VAL A 122 -5.53 16.72 -6.78
CA VAL A 122 -5.91 18.13 -7.00
C VAL A 122 -6.23 18.40 -8.47
N ARG A 123 -5.49 17.84 -9.44
CA ARG A 123 -5.82 17.99 -10.88
C ARG A 123 -7.07 17.23 -11.30
N ALA A 124 -7.45 16.18 -10.59
CA ALA A 124 -8.75 15.51 -10.74
C ALA A 124 -9.90 16.31 -10.06
N GLY A 125 -9.61 17.45 -9.41
CA GLY A 125 -10.57 18.33 -8.77
C GLY A 125 -10.97 17.92 -7.35
N HIS A 126 -10.24 17.01 -6.70
CA HIS A 126 -10.54 16.59 -5.32
C HIS A 126 -9.91 17.54 -4.29
N PRO A 127 -10.61 17.92 -3.22
CA PRO A 127 -9.99 18.60 -2.08
C PRO A 127 -8.90 17.71 -1.48
N CYS A 128 -7.69 18.22 -1.28
CA CYS A 128 -6.55 17.40 -0.89
C CYS A 128 -5.90 17.87 0.42
N TYR A 129 -5.52 16.90 1.24
CA TYR A 129 -4.92 17.04 2.56
C TYR A 129 -3.67 16.17 2.67
N PHE A 130 -2.78 16.55 3.58
CA PHE A 130 -1.53 15.83 3.83
C PHE A 130 -1.23 15.74 5.33
N ALA A 131 -0.97 14.53 5.82
CA ALA A 131 -0.52 14.29 7.19
C ALA A 131 1.01 14.47 7.28
N THR A 132 1.44 15.64 7.78
CA THR A 132 2.85 15.98 7.98
C THR A 132 3.35 15.60 9.37
N PHE A 133 4.67 15.59 9.59
CA PHE A 133 5.29 15.39 10.90
C PHE A 133 6.58 16.19 11.10
N LEU A 134 6.83 16.63 12.33
CA LEU A 134 8.07 17.33 12.71
C LEU A 134 9.23 16.34 12.96
N PRO A 135 10.51 16.73 12.78
CA PRO A 135 11.64 15.81 12.97
C PRO A 135 11.79 15.22 14.37
N GLN A 136 11.21 15.85 15.39
CA GLN A 136 11.28 15.43 16.78
C GLN A 136 9.90 14.93 17.24
N PRO A 137 9.79 13.72 17.84
CA PRO A 137 8.55 13.25 18.48
C PRO A 137 8.20 14.09 19.72
N MET A 138 6.93 14.06 20.11
CA MET A 138 6.50 14.52 21.44
C MET A 138 6.97 13.52 22.51
N PRO A 139 7.29 13.92 23.76
CA PRO A 139 8.07 13.06 24.68
C PRO A 139 7.47 11.69 25.00
N GLU A 140 6.16 11.62 25.27
CA GLU A 140 5.47 10.37 25.64
C GLU A 140 4.74 9.69 24.47
N GLN A 141 4.90 10.22 23.24
CA GLN A 141 4.20 9.76 22.05
C GLN A 141 4.48 8.28 21.75
N THR A 142 3.41 7.51 21.54
CA THR A 142 3.43 6.12 21.07
C THR A 142 2.78 5.96 19.68
N VAL A 143 2.89 4.77 19.08
CA VAL A 143 2.24 4.45 17.80
C VAL A 143 0.71 4.56 17.89
N GLU A 144 0.12 4.17 19.02
CA GLU A 144 -1.33 4.27 19.24
C GLU A 144 -1.81 5.74 19.24
N ASP A 145 -1.01 6.66 19.80
CA ASP A 145 -1.37 8.07 19.85
C ASP A 145 -1.35 8.70 18.45
N VAL A 146 -0.42 8.27 17.58
CA VAL A 146 -0.40 8.70 16.18
C VAL A 146 -1.59 8.13 15.41
N MET A 147 -1.99 6.87 15.63
CA MET A 147 -3.22 6.31 15.06
C MET A 147 -4.47 7.12 15.48
N MET A 148 -4.55 7.53 16.75
CA MET A 148 -5.66 8.35 17.24
C MET A 148 -5.62 9.78 16.65
N ALA A 149 -4.44 10.32 16.37
CA ALA A 149 -4.30 11.59 15.65
C ALA A 149 -4.72 11.48 14.17
N GLU A 150 -4.37 10.39 13.48
CA GLU A 150 -4.85 10.09 12.12
C GLU A 150 -6.37 9.98 12.05
N ALA A 151 -6.99 9.29 13.02
CA ALA A 151 -8.44 9.24 13.15
C ALA A 151 -9.03 10.65 13.35
N ARG A 152 -8.44 11.48 14.22
CA ARG A 152 -8.87 12.87 14.42
C ARG A 152 -8.68 13.74 13.17
N PHE A 153 -7.64 13.51 12.37
CA PHE A 153 -7.46 14.20 11.09
C PHE A 153 -8.57 13.84 10.11
N LEU A 154 -9.00 12.58 10.04
CA LEU A 154 -10.12 12.16 9.20
C LEU A 154 -11.47 12.71 9.71
N GLU A 155 -11.70 12.76 11.01
CA GLU A 155 -12.86 13.44 11.60
C GLU A 155 -12.89 14.93 11.24
N GLU A 156 -11.74 15.61 11.26
CA GLU A 156 -11.62 17.01 10.84
C GLU A 156 -11.97 17.17 9.36
N ILE A 157 -11.37 16.37 8.47
CA ILE A 157 -11.67 16.38 7.03
C ILE A 157 -13.16 16.13 6.76
N ILE A 158 -13.77 15.14 7.43
CA ILE A 158 -15.21 14.85 7.28
C ILE A 158 -16.05 16.04 7.75
N SER A 159 -15.68 16.74 8.82
CA SER A 159 -16.40 17.92 9.29
C SER A 159 -16.28 19.15 8.37
N LEU A 160 -15.19 19.22 7.58
CA LEU A 160 -14.96 20.28 6.59
C LEU A 160 -15.63 19.99 5.23
N HIS A 161 -16.06 18.75 4.97
CA HIS A 161 -16.69 18.31 3.72
C HIS A 161 -17.99 17.54 3.97
N PRO A 162 -19.02 18.18 4.57
CA PRO A 162 -20.28 17.51 4.94
C PRO A 162 -21.11 17.06 3.73
N ASP A 163 -20.96 17.72 2.58
CA ASP A 163 -21.74 17.49 1.36
C ASP A 163 -21.04 16.54 0.35
N ALA A 164 -19.90 15.95 0.70
CA ALA A 164 -19.12 15.11 -0.22
C ALA A 164 -19.78 13.74 -0.48
N GLU A 165 -19.68 13.21 -1.71
CA GLU A 165 -20.31 11.94 -2.13
C GLU A 165 -19.87 10.68 -1.33
N GLY A 166 -18.85 10.77 -0.47
CA GLY A 166 -18.41 9.68 0.38
C GLY A 166 -17.20 10.00 1.25
N LYS A 167 -16.86 9.07 2.14
CA LYS A 167 -15.74 9.19 3.10
C LYS A 167 -14.38 9.43 2.40
N PRO A 168 -13.41 10.09 3.07
CA PRO A 168 -12.13 10.47 2.48
C PRO A 168 -11.35 9.29 1.92
N VAL A 169 -10.73 9.47 0.75
CA VAL A 169 -9.76 8.53 0.19
C VAL A 169 -8.44 8.71 0.91
N VAL A 170 -7.76 7.63 1.30
CA VAL A 170 -6.47 7.70 2.01
C VAL A 170 -5.36 7.02 1.22
N VAL A 171 -4.31 7.76 0.87
CA VAL A 171 -3.11 7.25 0.21
C VAL A 171 -1.99 7.17 1.24
N ALA A 172 -1.50 5.96 1.52
CA ALA A 172 -0.61 5.69 2.64
C ALA A 172 0.67 4.98 2.16
N ASN A 173 1.77 5.74 2.18
CA ASN A 173 3.04 5.37 1.55
C ASN A 173 3.96 4.60 2.51
N CYS A 174 4.44 3.42 2.07
CA CYS A 174 5.40 2.57 2.77
C CYS A 174 5.05 2.35 4.26
N GLN A 175 5.76 2.99 5.18
CA GLN A 175 5.54 2.89 6.63
C GLN A 175 4.17 3.41 7.06
N ALA A 176 3.62 4.43 6.40
CA ALA A 176 2.29 4.94 6.70
C ALA A 176 1.19 3.90 6.39
N GLY A 177 1.40 3.03 5.39
CA GLY A 177 0.40 2.04 4.97
C GLY A 177 -0.01 1.08 6.08
N TRP A 178 0.95 0.53 6.85
CA TRP A 178 0.59 -0.34 7.97
C TRP A 178 -0.08 0.43 9.12
N GLN A 179 0.28 1.71 9.31
CA GLN A 179 -0.26 2.55 10.38
C GLN A 179 -1.72 2.93 10.11
N ILE A 180 -2.00 3.40 8.90
CA ILE A 180 -3.36 3.67 8.40
C ILE A 180 -4.22 2.41 8.40
N MET A 181 -3.67 1.24 8.04
CA MET A 181 -4.39 -0.04 8.14
C MET A 181 -4.71 -0.42 9.60
N MET A 182 -3.83 -0.14 10.56
CA MET A 182 -4.12 -0.29 11.99
C MET A 182 -5.22 0.69 12.45
N THR A 183 -5.17 1.94 11.99
CA THR A 183 -6.18 2.98 12.30
C THR A 183 -7.56 2.61 11.73
N ALA A 184 -7.63 2.17 10.47
CA ALA A 184 -8.86 1.75 9.80
C ALA A 184 -9.47 0.47 10.39
N ALA A 185 -8.68 -0.43 10.97
CA ALA A 185 -9.16 -1.62 11.67
C ALA A 185 -9.83 -1.31 13.04
N ILE A 186 -9.66 -0.09 13.56
CA ILE A 186 -10.22 0.39 14.83
C ILE A 186 -11.30 1.47 14.62
N ARG A 187 -11.18 2.28 13.56
CA ARG A 187 -12.12 3.37 13.19
C ARG A 187 -12.60 3.25 11.72
N PRO A 188 -13.18 2.10 11.30
CA PRO A 188 -13.52 1.86 9.89
C PRO A 188 -14.52 2.86 9.31
N GLU A 189 -15.37 3.47 10.15
CA GLU A 189 -16.40 4.43 9.75
C GLU A 189 -15.87 5.80 9.28
N LEU A 190 -14.55 6.02 9.39
CA LEU A 190 -13.86 7.22 8.92
C LEU A 190 -13.31 7.11 7.49
N PHE A 191 -13.17 5.90 6.94
CA PHE A 191 -12.38 5.66 5.73
C PHE A 191 -13.25 5.45 4.49
N GLY A 192 -12.88 6.11 3.38
CA GLY A 192 -13.20 5.66 2.02
C GLY A 192 -12.17 4.63 1.55
N PRO A 193 -11.97 4.47 0.23
CA PRO A 193 -10.91 3.63 -0.32
C PRO A 193 -9.53 3.97 0.25
N ILE A 194 -8.75 2.92 0.53
CA ILE A 194 -7.40 3.02 1.10
C ILE A 194 -6.39 2.50 0.08
N ILE A 195 -5.51 3.37 -0.42
CA ILE A 195 -4.41 3.00 -1.31
C ILE A 195 -3.15 2.82 -0.47
N VAL A 196 -2.64 1.59 -0.36
CA VAL A 196 -1.38 1.28 0.33
C VAL A 196 -0.27 1.03 -0.69
N ALA A 197 0.64 2.01 -0.83
CA ALA A 197 1.67 2.03 -1.85
C ALA A 197 3.03 1.60 -1.28
N GLY A 198 3.55 0.45 -1.72
CA GLY A 198 4.82 -0.11 -1.24
C GLY A 198 4.84 -0.46 0.25
N ALA A 199 3.67 -0.69 0.86
CA ALA A 199 3.53 -0.89 2.30
C ALA A 199 3.70 -2.37 2.73
N PRO A 200 4.66 -2.70 3.62
CA PRO A 200 4.82 -4.06 4.13
C PRO A 200 3.77 -4.36 5.21
N LEU A 201 3.09 -5.51 5.09
CA LEU A 201 2.03 -5.96 6.00
C LEU A 201 2.26 -7.39 6.54
N SER A 202 2.95 -8.27 5.79
CA SER A 202 3.41 -9.59 6.26
C SER A 202 4.94 -9.70 6.13
N TYR A 203 5.65 -9.23 7.16
CA TYR A 203 7.09 -9.00 7.22
C TYR A 203 7.95 -10.27 7.13
N TRP A 204 7.39 -11.43 7.48
CA TRP A 204 8.07 -12.73 7.33
C TRP A 204 7.99 -13.28 5.89
N ALA A 205 7.05 -12.80 5.07
CA ALA A 205 6.84 -13.28 3.71
C ALA A 205 7.95 -12.83 2.74
N GLY A 206 8.11 -13.55 1.62
CA GLY A 206 9.17 -13.28 0.64
C GLY A 206 9.66 -14.55 -0.06
N TRP A 207 10.12 -14.38 -1.29
CA TRP A 207 10.80 -15.41 -2.07
C TRP A 207 12.19 -15.73 -1.47
N ARG A 208 12.69 -16.96 -1.68
CA ARG A 208 14.07 -17.33 -1.31
C ARG A 208 15.04 -16.89 -2.42
N GLY A 209 16.28 -16.57 -2.07
CA GLY A 209 17.30 -16.04 -2.97
C GLY A 209 17.09 -14.58 -3.40
N MET A 210 16.13 -13.86 -2.78
CA MET A 210 15.76 -12.49 -3.11
C MET A 210 15.57 -11.67 -1.82
N ASN A 211 15.87 -10.37 -1.88
CA ASN A 211 15.47 -9.35 -0.91
C ASN A 211 15.69 -9.74 0.57
N PRO A 212 16.95 -9.96 1.01
CA PRO A 212 17.27 -10.61 2.28
C PRO A 212 16.97 -9.77 3.54
N MET A 213 16.52 -8.51 3.43
CA MET A 213 16.32 -7.61 4.57
C MET A 213 15.47 -8.23 5.68
N ARG A 214 14.45 -9.04 5.35
CA ARG A 214 13.62 -9.75 6.34
C ARG A 214 14.43 -10.62 7.31
N TYR A 215 15.59 -11.14 6.90
CA TYR A 215 16.46 -11.97 7.72
C TYR A 215 17.27 -11.16 8.76
N ALA A 216 17.42 -9.85 8.58
CA ALA A 216 18.25 -9.00 9.44
C ALA A 216 17.82 -9.04 10.92
N GLY A 217 16.51 -9.12 11.20
CA GLY A 217 15.99 -9.29 12.56
C GLY A 217 16.48 -10.58 13.25
N GLY A 218 16.78 -11.63 12.50
CA GLY A 218 17.45 -12.83 13.01
C GLY A 218 18.96 -12.64 13.13
N LEU A 219 19.61 -12.21 12.04
CA LEU A 219 21.08 -12.10 11.95
C LEU A 219 21.67 -11.11 12.97
N LEU A 220 20.92 -10.08 13.37
CA LEU A 220 21.31 -9.11 14.41
C LEU A 220 20.94 -9.55 15.84
N GLY A 221 20.34 -10.73 16.01
CA GLY A 221 19.93 -11.27 17.31
C GLY A 221 18.66 -10.66 17.89
N GLY A 222 17.80 -10.05 17.07
CA GLY A 222 16.53 -9.45 17.47
C GLY A 222 16.59 -7.95 17.78
N SER A 223 15.52 -7.45 18.38
CA SER A 223 15.23 -6.03 18.63
C SER A 223 16.02 -5.38 19.78
N TRP A 224 16.94 -6.10 20.41
CA TRP A 224 17.78 -5.57 21.50
C TRP A 224 18.64 -4.39 21.04
N LEU A 225 19.11 -4.38 19.78
CA LEU A 225 19.81 -3.25 19.18
C LEU A 225 18.93 -2.01 19.09
N THR A 226 17.63 -2.15 18.83
CA THR A 226 16.67 -1.05 18.77
C THR A 226 16.56 -0.35 20.12
N ALA A 227 16.50 -1.12 21.21
CA ALA A 227 16.56 -0.59 22.57
C ALA A 227 17.91 0.11 22.82
N MET A 228 19.02 -0.53 22.46
CA MET A 228 20.37 -0.01 22.71
C MET A 228 20.65 1.31 21.96
N THR A 229 20.30 1.44 20.68
CA THR A 229 20.48 2.69 19.94
C THR A 229 19.54 3.79 20.42
N SER A 230 18.33 3.45 20.87
CA SER A 230 17.42 4.39 21.53
C SER A 230 17.97 4.89 22.86
N ASP A 231 18.58 4.01 23.66
CA ASP A 231 19.21 4.38 24.93
C ASP A 231 20.46 5.24 24.71
N LEU A 232 21.30 4.92 23.71
CA LEU A 232 22.42 5.77 23.26
C LEU A 232 21.96 7.16 22.81
N GLY A 233 20.80 7.26 22.15
CA GLY A 233 20.15 8.51 21.78
C GLY A 233 19.37 9.18 22.92
N ASN A 234 19.62 8.83 24.19
CA ASN A 234 18.95 9.37 25.38
C ASN A 234 17.42 9.23 25.31
N GLY A 235 16.94 8.02 25.00
CA GLY A 235 15.52 7.68 24.87
C GLY A 235 14.95 7.88 23.47
N LYS A 236 15.70 8.47 22.53
CA LYS A 236 15.29 8.68 21.13
C LYS A 236 16.09 7.80 20.18
N PHE A 237 15.39 7.18 19.25
CA PHE A 237 15.98 6.47 18.13
C PHE A 237 16.24 7.44 16.96
N ASP A 238 17.46 7.41 16.44
CA ASP A 238 17.88 8.21 15.29
C ASP A 238 17.51 7.51 13.97
N GLY A 239 16.61 8.12 13.20
CA GLY A 239 16.14 7.60 11.91
C GLY A 239 17.24 7.40 10.86
N ALA A 240 18.43 8.00 11.05
CA ALA A 240 19.58 7.77 10.18
C ALA A 240 20.06 6.30 10.18
N TRP A 241 19.76 5.51 11.22
CA TRP A 241 19.98 4.06 11.19
C TRP A 241 19.02 3.32 10.25
N LEU A 242 17.79 3.83 10.04
CA LEU A 242 16.86 3.28 9.04
C LEU A 242 17.30 3.65 7.62
N VAL A 243 17.70 4.91 7.41
CA VAL A 243 18.25 5.35 6.12
C VAL A 243 19.49 4.55 5.74
N GLN A 244 20.40 4.27 6.69
CA GLN A 244 21.56 3.43 6.46
C GLN A 244 21.19 1.98 6.10
N ASN A 245 20.12 1.43 6.69
CA ASN A 245 19.62 0.10 6.35
C ASN A 245 19.09 0.04 4.89
N PHE A 246 18.44 1.10 4.41
CA PHE A 246 18.05 1.22 3.00
C PHE A 246 19.25 1.43 2.07
N GLU A 247 20.22 2.27 2.44
CA GLU A 247 21.45 2.48 1.65
C GLU A 247 22.29 1.19 1.52
N ASN A 248 22.30 0.34 2.56
CA ASN A 248 22.97 -0.95 2.54
C ASN A 248 22.34 -1.98 1.58
N LEU A 249 21.10 -1.78 1.11
CA LEU A 249 20.46 -2.69 0.15
C LEU A 249 21.13 -2.69 -1.22
N ASN A 250 21.64 -1.54 -1.67
CA ASN A 250 22.32 -1.40 -2.96
C ASN A 250 23.69 -0.71 -2.77
N PRO A 251 24.72 -1.47 -2.38
CA PRO A 251 26.07 -0.95 -2.14
C PRO A 251 26.68 -0.31 -3.38
N ALA A 252 26.38 -0.82 -4.58
CA ALA A 252 26.89 -0.28 -5.83
C ALA A 252 26.38 1.15 -6.06
N ASN A 253 25.07 1.38 -5.94
CA ASN A 253 24.48 2.71 -6.02
C ASN A 253 24.99 3.64 -4.91
N THR A 254 24.96 3.18 -3.66
CA THR A 254 25.30 3.98 -2.47
C THR A 254 26.77 4.40 -2.46
N LEU A 255 27.69 3.46 -2.64
CA LEU A 255 29.13 3.68 -2.50
C LEU A 255 29.78 4.21 -3.79
N TRP A 256 29.13 4.03 -4.94
CA TRP A 256 29.70 4.40 -6.24
C TRP A 256 28.71 5.11 -7.17
N SER A 257 27.72 4.40 -7.74
CA SER A 257 27.03 4.85 -8.96
C SER A 257 26.21 6.12 -8.81
N LYS A 258 25.62 6.39 -7.62
CA LYS A 258 24.94 7.67 -7.31
C LYS A 258 25.91 8.85 -7.44
N GLN A 259 27.11 8.69 -6.89
CA GLN A 259 28.14 9.74 -6.86
C GLN A 259 28.90 9.84 -8.19
N TYR A 260 29.20 8.71 -8.83
CA TYR A 260 29.82 8.68 -10.14
C TYR A 260 28.88 9.24 -11.22
N ASN A 261 27.57 9.02 -11.15
CA ASN A 261 26.60 9.65 -12.06
C ASN A 261 26.60 11.18 -11.90
N LEU A 262 26.68 11.71 -10.67
CA LEU A 262 26.87 13.14 -10.46
C LEU A 262 28.21 13.64 -11.02
N TYR A 263 29.34 13.01 -10.68
CA TYR A 263 30.66 13.42 -11.16
C TYR A 263 30.75 13.39 -12.70
N SER A 264 30.31 12.30 -13.33
CA SER A 264 30.41 12.11 -14.78
C SER A 264 29.49 13.04 -15.58
N LYS A 265 28.36 13.48 -15.02
CA LYS A 265 27.35 14.34 -15.67
C LYS A 265 27.15 15.66 -14.91
N VAL A 266 28.17 16.16 -14.22
CA VAL A 266 28.04 17.27 -13.26
C VAL A 266 27.47 18.55 -13.89
N ASP A 267 27.73 18.75 -15.18
CA ASP A 267 27.23 19.86 -15.99
C ASP A 267 25.68 19.85 -16.18
N THR A 268 24.98 18.75 -15.89
CA THR A 268 23.51 18.62 -16.03
C THR A 268 22.79 17.96 -14.84
N GLU A 269 23.46 17.06 -14.11
CA GLU A 269 22.86 16.26 -13.03
C GLU A 269 22.69 17.03 -11.71
N ALA A 270 23.48 18.10 -11.50
CA ALA A 270 23.57 18.82 -10.22
C ALA A 270 22.21 19.24 -9.62
N GLY A 271 21.32 19.81 -10.43
CA GLY A 271 19.99 20.25 -9.97
C GLY A 271 19.07 19.10 -9.55
N ARG A 272 19.14 17.95 -10.24
CA ARG A 272 18.38 16.75 -9.91
C ARG A 272 18.88 16.14 -8.60
N TYR A 273 20.20 16.03 -8.46
CA TYR A 273 20.87 15.53 -7.27
C TYR A 273 20.54 16.39 -6.04
N LEU A 274 20.77 17.72 -6.11
CA LEU A 274 20.47 18.65 -5.01
C LEU A 274 18.98 18.68 -4.63
N SER A 275 18.07 18.48 -5.58
CA SER A 275 16.65 18.40 -5.27
C SER A 275 16.32 17.16 -4.42
N PHE A 276 16.91 16.01 -4.75
CA PHE A 276 16.69 14.75 -4.03
C PHE A 276 17.42 14.71 -2.67
N GLU A 277 18.68 15.16 -2.62
CA GLU A 277 19.48 15.14 -1.39
C GLU A 277 18.92 16.03 -0.28
N LYS A 278 18.16 17.08 -0.63
CA LYS A 278 17.37 17.89 0.29
C LYS A 278 16.43 17.03 1.14
N TRP A 279 15.78 16.03 0.54
CA TRP A 279 14.93 15.07 1.24
C TRP A 279 15.76 13.96 1.90
N TRP A 280 16.70 13.37 1.17
CA TRP A 280 17.50 12.22 1.61
C TRP A 280 18.34 12.53 2.88
N GLY A 281 18.88 13.75 2.99
CA GLY A 281 19.58 14.20 4.20
C GLY A 281 18.66 14.55 5.38
N GLY A 282 17.35 14.71 5.14
CA GLY A 282 16.35 15.21 6.10
C GLY A 282 15.93 14.20 7.16
N HIS A 283 16.87 13.75 7.98
CA HIS A 283 16.67 12.70 8.98
C HIS A 283 15.74 13.10 10.14
N VAL A 284 14.84 12.20 10.55
CA VAL A 284 13.89 12.39 11.66
C VAL A 284 14.08 11.36 12.79
N PHE A 285 13.41 11.56 13.93
CA PHE A 285 13.54 10.73 15.12
C PHE A 285 12.24 10.01 15.51
N LEU A 286 12.40 8.90 16.23
CA LEU A 286 11.33 8.20 16.94
C LEU A 286 11.66 8.13 18.43
N ASN A 287 10.65 8.06 19.29
CA ASN A 287 10.86 7.66 20.68
C ASN A 287 11.27 6.19 20.72
N GLY A 288 12.09 5.80 21.70
CA GLY A 288 12.47 4.41 21.92
C GLY A 288 11.27 3.45 21.98
N PRO A 289 10.21 3.76 22.74
CA PRO A 289 8.95 2.99 22.73
C PRO A 289 8.28 2.85 21.35
N GLU A 290 8.26 3.90 20.51
CA GLU A 290 7.66 3.82 19.17
C GLU A 290 8.39 2.81 18.28
N ILE A 291 9.71 2.98 18.11
CA ILE A 291 10.48 2.11 17.23
C ILE A 291 10.57 0.68 17.78
N GLN A 292 10.59 0.52 19.11
CA GLN A 292 10.59 -0.78 19.76
C GLN A 292 9.27 -1.51 19.52
N TYR A 293 8.13 -0.83 19.65
CA TYR A 293 6.82 -1.40 19.30
C TYR A 293 6.78 -1.84 17.83
N ILE A 294 7.28 -1.00 16.92
CA ILE A 294 7.35 -1.28 15.48
C ILE A 294 8.19 -2.53 15.22
N VAL A 295 9.42 -2.62 15.75
CA VAL A 295 10.30 -3.76 15.50
C VAL A 295 9.79 -5.04 16.18
N ASP A 296 9.36 -4.98 17.45
CA ASP A 296 8.89 -6.16 18.20
C ASP A 296 7.62 -6.78 17.61
N ASN A 297 6.64 -5.95 17.22
CA ASN A 297 5.34 -6.45 16.80
C ASN A 297 5.23 -6.66 15.29
N LEU A 298 5.85 -5.80 14.48
CA LEU A 298 5.71 -5.83 13.03
C LEU A 298 6.84 -6.66 12.40
N PHE A 299 8.05 -6.11 12.33
CA PHE A 299 9.17 -6.73 11.61
C PHE A 299 9.61 -8.08 12.18
N VAL A 300 9.79 -8.17 13.52
CA VAL A 300 10.20 -9.40 14.18
C VAL A 300 9.00 -10.29 14.50
N GLY A 301 7.91 -9.70 15.04
CA GLY A 301 6.77 -10.46 15.55
C GLY A 301 5.70 -10.86 14.53
N ASN A 302 5.62 -10.18 13.39
CA ASN A 302 4.60 -10.36 12.34
C ASN A 302 3.14 -10.45 12.87
N ARG A 303 2.83 -9.62 13.86
CA ARG A 303 1.55 -9.66 14.61
C ARG A 303 0.40 -8.98 13.88
N LEU A 304 0.68 -8.03 12.97
CA LEU A 304 -0.35 -7.31 12.21
C LEU A 304 -1.10 -8.25 11.25
N SER A 305 -0.38 -9.00 10.40
CA SER A 305 -1.02 -9.94 9.48
C SER A 305 -1.69 -11.15 10.16
N THR A 306 -1.53 -11.31 11.48
CA THR A 306 -2.08 -12.45 12.24
C THR A 306 -3.07 -12.01 13.33
N ALA A 307 -3.58 -10.77 13.28
CA ALA A 307 -4.47 -10.16 14.27
C ALA A 307 -3.99 -10.33 15.73
N GLY A 308 -2.67 -10.38 15.92
CA GLY A 308 -1.98 -10.57 17.19
C GLY A 308 -1.65 -9.27 17.92
N LEU A 309 -2.14 -8.14 17.42
CA LEU A 309 -1.99 -6.81 18.00
C LEU A 309 -3.21 -6.42 18.84
N VAL A 310 -2.96 -5.71 19.93
CA VAL A 310 -3.97 -5.23 20.88
C VAL A 310 -3.57 -3.83 21.35
N THR A 311 -4.53 -2.92 21.45
CA THR A 311 -4.39 -1.55 21.98
C THR A 311 -4.28 -1.53 23.51
N SER A 312 -3.95 -0.37 24.07
CA SER A 312 -3.79 -0.14 25.51
C SER A 312 -5.05 -0.42 26.34
N ASP A 313 -6.23 -0.26 25.75
CA ASP A 313 -7.55 -0.54 26.32
C ASP A 313 -8.09 -1.95 26.03
N GLY A 314 -7.35 -2.78 25.27
CA GLY A 314 -7.66 -4.19 25.05
C GLY A 314 -8.38 -4.53 23.74
N ILE A 315 -8.60 -3.57 22.84
CA ILE A 315 -9.20 -3.82 21.52
C ILE A 315 -8.18 -4.52 20.61
N ARG A 316 -8.60 -5.61 19.94
CA ARG A 316 -7.76 -6.31 18.96
C ARG A 316 -7.74 -5.55 17.64
N ILE A 317 -6.54 -5.30 17.12
CA ILE A 317 -6.35 -4.79 15.77
C ILE A 317 -6.39 -5.98 14.80
N ASP A 318 -7.49 -6.11 14.07
CA ASP A 318 -7.74 -7.16 13.07
C ASP A 318 -8.14 -6.48 11.75
N LEU A 319 -7.31 -6.59 10.70
CA LEU A 319 -7.52 -5.87 9.43
C LEU A 319 -8.81 -6.32 8.70
N ARG A 320 -9.42 -7.44 9.13
CA ARG A 320 -10.72 -7.90 8.64
C ARG A 320 -11.88 -7.02 9.10
N ASN A 321 -11.66 -6.13 10.08
CA ASN A 321 -12.63 -5.11 10.50
C ASN A 321 -12.76 -3.94 9.49
N ILE A 322 -11.83 -3.78 8.55
CA ILE A 322 -11.84 -2.67 7.58
C ILE A 322 -12.98 -2.89 6.58
N GLN A 323 -13.94 -1.97 6.52
CA GLN A 323 -15.13 -2.09 5.67
C GLN A 323 -14.99 -1.41 4.30
N SER A 324 -13.88 -0.71 4.04
CA SER A 324 -13.67 0.13 2.85
C SER A 324 -12.59 -0.45 1.94
N PRO A 325 -12.71 -0.35 0.61
CA PRO A 325 -11.85 -1.11 -0.30
C PRO A 325 -10.36 -0.76 -0.19
N ILE A 326 -9.52 -1.80 -0.22
CA ILE A 326 -8.07 -1.70 -0.02
C ILE A 326 -7.37 -1.95 -1.34
N VAL A 327 -6.65 -0.95 -1.87
CA VAL A 327 -5.83 -1.03 -3.09
C VAL A 327 -4.38 -1.22 -2.69
N VAL A 328 -3.83 -2.40 -2.93
CA VAL A 328 -2.42 -2.74 -2.65
C VAL A 328 -1.58 -2.55 -3.91
N PHE A 329 -0.78 -1.49 -3.96
CA PHE A 329 0.15 -1.25 -5.07
C PHE A 329 1.58 -1.61 -4.69
N CYS A 330 2.15 -2.58 -5.40
CA CYS A 330 3.50 -3.10 -5.17
C CYS A 330 4.21 -3.44 -6.48
N SER A 331 5.50 -3.80 -6.42
CA SER A 331 6.25 -4.19 -7.62
C SER A 331 7.28 -5.29 -7.34
N LYS A 332 7.52 -6.17 -8.32
CA LYS A 332 8.58 -7.19 -8.25
C LYS A 332 9.99 -6.57 -8.27
N GLY A 333 10.12 -5.31 -8.71
CA GLY A 333 11.34 -4.52 -8.58
C GLY A 333 11.60 -3.94 -7.18
N ASP A 334 10.63 -4.03 -6.26
CA ASP A 334 10.78 -3.54 -4.89
C ASP A 334 11.58 -4.54 -4.04
N ASN A 335 12.73 -4.09 -3.53
CA ASN A 335 13.62 -4.86 -2.66
C ASN A 335 13.43 -4.57 -1.16
N ILE A 336 12.53 -3.64 -0.80
CA ILE A 336 12.08 -3.33 0.55
C ILE A 336 10.74 -4.05 0.80
N THR A 337 9.75 -3.80 -0.06
CA THR A 337 8.40 -4.37 0.00
C THR A 337 8.05 -5.14 -1.28
N PRO A 338 8.66 -6.31 -1.54
CA PRO A 338 8.25 -7.17 -2.64
C PRO A 338 6.81 -7.68 -2.46
N PRO A 339 6.12 -8.13 -3.52
CA PRO A 339 4.71 -8.52 -3.49
C PRO A 339 4.31 -9.51 -2.37
N PRO A 340 5.14 -10.50 -1.97
CA PRO A 340 4.83 -11.34 -0.81
C PRO A 340 4.66 -10.58 0.51
N GLN A 341 5.41 -9.49 0.75
CA GLN A 341 5.27 -8.68 1.97
C GLN A 341 4.05 -7.74 1.90
N ALA A 342 3.72 -7.24 0.70
CA ALA A 342 2.56 -6.38 0.45
C ALA A 342 1.23 -7.15 0.48
N LEU A 343 1.20 -8.39 -0.02
CA LEU A 343 -0.01 -9.20 -0.20
C LEU A 343 -0.13 -10.37 0.79
N GLY A 344 0.96 -10.78 1.45
CA GLY A 344 1.00 -11.95 2.33
C GLY A 344 0.07 -11.90 3.54
N TRP A 345 -0.47 -10.72 3.87
CA TRP A 345 -1.46 -10.56 4.93
C TRP A 345 -2.82 -11.17 4.57
N ILE A 346 -3.16 -11.20 3.27
CA ILE A 346 -4.44 -11.74 2.79
C ILE A 346 -4.53 -13.25 3.14
N PRO A 347 -3.58 -14.13 2.73
CA PRO A 347 -3.58 -15.55 3.13
C PRO A 347 -3.02 -15.82 4.55
N ASP A 348 -2.72 -14.80 5.36
CA ASP A 348 -2.52 -14.96 6.81
C ASP A 348 -3.82 -14.75 7.62
N LEU A 349 -4.74 -13.91 7.10
CA LEU A 349 -6.01 -13.54 7.76
C LEU A 349 -7.22 -14.35 7.27
N TYR A 350 -7.26 -14.70 5.98
CA TYR A 350 -8.41 -15.37 5.33
C TYR A 350 -8.07 -16.81 4.91
N GLN A 351 -9.00 -17.74 5.16
CA GLN A 351 -8.86 -19.16 4.76
C GLN A 351 -9.33 -19.43 3.32
N ASN A 352 -10.29 -18.64 2.84
CA ASN A 352 -10.96 -18.78 1.55
C ASN A 352 -11.71 -17.49 1.21
N GLU A 353 -12.28 -17.44 0.02
CA GLU A 353 -13.06 -16.33 -0.53
C GLU A 353 -14.27 -16.01 0.36
N ALA A 354 -14.95 -17.02 0.90
CA ALA A 354 -16.12 -16.81 1.74
C ALA A 354 -15.80 -16.07 3.06
N GLU A 355 -14.58 -16.17 3.60
CA GLU A 355 -14.16 -15.31 4.72
C GLU A 355 -13.92 -13.86 4.29
N VAL A 356 -13.31 -13.61 3.12
CA VAL A 356 -13.13 -12.24 2.58
C VAL A 356 -14.49 -11.57 2.37
N LEU A 357 -15.40 -12.32 1.77
CA LEU A 357 -16.77 -11.90 1.48
C LEU A 357 -17.58 -11.66 2.75
N ALA A 358 -17.57 -12.58 3.73
CA ALA A 358 -18.34 -12.40 4.96
C ALA A 358 -17.89 -11.21 5.82
N HIS A 359 -16.63 -10.78 5.70
CA HIS A 359 -16.11 -9.53 6.28
C HIS A 359 -16.46 -8.28 5.45
N GLY A 360 -17.18 -8.42 4.33
CA GLY A 360 -17.57 -7.32 3.45
C GLY A 360 -16.40 -6.69 2.68
N GLN A 361 -15.26 -7.38 2.63
CA GLN A 361 -13.99 -6.79 2.20
C GLN A 361 -13.82 -6.81 0.69
N THR A 362 -13.34 -5.70 0.13
CA THR A 362 -12.97 -5.54 -1.29
C THR A 362 -11.46 -5.28 -1.35
N ILE A 363 -10.70 -6.23 -1.90
CA ILE A 363 -9.24 -6.11 -2.01
C ILE A 363 -8.86 -6.03 -3.49
N VAL A 364 -8.28 -4.90 -3.89
CA VAL A 364 -7.70 -4.70 -5.22
C VAL A 364 -6.18 -4.78 -5.09
N TYR A 365 -5.48 -5.46 -5.99
CA TYR A 365 -4.02 -5.43 -6.02
C TYR A 365 -3.46 -5.12 -7.41
N ALA A 366 -2.34 -4.41 -7.44
CA ALA A 366 -1.55 -4.14 -8.64
C ALA A 366 -0.09 -4.54 -8.39
N VAL A 367 0.48 -5.31 -9.32
CA VAL A 367 1.86 -5.80 -9.26
C VAL A 367 2.60 -5.32 -10.50
N HIS A 368 3.33 -4.21 -10.40
CA HIS A 368 4.17 -3.75 -11.52
C HIS A 368 5.44 -4.63 -11.63
N GLU A 369 5.97 -4.86 -12.84
CA GLU A 369 7.12 -5.74 -13.07
C GLU A 369 8.45 -5.20 -12.50
N SER A 370 8.80 -3.93 -12.75
CA SER A 370 10.19 -3.46 -12.63
C SER A 370 10.43 -2.18 -11.80
N ILE A 371 9.45 -1.72 -11.01
CA ILE A 371 9.57 -0.48 -10.23
C ILE A 371 10.28 -0.76 -8.90
N GLY A 372 11.41 -0.10 -8.65
CA GLY A 372 12.03 -0.07 -7.33
C GLY A 372 11.26 0.81 -6.35
N HIS A 373 11.32 0.49 -5.05
CA HIS A 373 10.49 1.05 -3.96
C HIS A 373 10.07 2.53 -4.10
N LEU A 374 11.04 3.46 -4.18
CA LEU A 374 10.73 4.91 -4.29
C LEU A 374 10.00 5.28 -5.58
N GLY A 375 10.16 4.49 -6.65
CA GLY A 375 9.44 4.68 -7.90
C GLY A 375 7.92 4.51 -7.77
N ILE A 376 7.46 3.78 -6.74
CA ILE A 376 6.03 3.50 -6.48
C ILE A 376 5.27 4.77 -6.07
N PHE A 377 5.85 5.65 -5.24
CA PHE A 377 5.17 6.84 -4.69
C PHE A 377 5.88 8.19 -4.96
N VAL A 378 7.20 8.19 -5.26
CA VAL A 378 7.98 9.43 -5.49
C VAL A 378 8.03 9.85 -6.96
N SER A 379 7.71 8.95 -7.89
CA SER A 379 8.07 9.11 -9.31
C SER A 379 6.90 9.42 -10.24
N GLY A 380 6.63 10.72 -10.40
CA GLY A 380 5.67 11.31 -11.35
C GLY A 380 5.90 11.05 -12.86
N SER A 381 6.76 10.10 -13.22
CA SER A 381 6.92 9.58 -14.59
C SER A 381 7.03 8.06 -14.68
N VAL A 382 6.93 7.33 -13.55
CA VAL A 382 7.16 5.87 -13.51
C VAL A 382 5.97 5.13 -12.91
N ALA A 383 5.39 5.63 -11.81
CA ALA A 383 4.11 5.15 -11.26
C ALA A 383 2.93 6.07 -11.64
N ARG A 384 3.13 6.98 -12.60
CA ARG A 384 2.15 8.01 -12.95
C ARG A 384 0.90 7.42 -13.60
N LYS A 385 1.02 6.30 -14.32
CA LYS A 385 -0.12 5.62 -14.96
C LYS A 385 -1.08 5.12 -13.88
N GLU A 386 -0.52 4.38 -12.93
CA GLU A 386 -1.19 3.70 -11.83
C GLU A 386 -1.90 4.72 -10.93
N HIS A 387 -1.18 5.74 -10.45
CA HIS A 387 -1.78 6.79 -9.61
C HIS A 387 -2.86 7.60 -10.33
N GLN A 388 -2.68 7.87 -11.63
CA GLN A 388 -3.69 8.59 -12.42
C GLN A 388 -4.96 7.76 -12.53
N GLU A 389 -4.88 6.49 -12.94
CA GLU A 389 -6.09 5.68 -13.13
C GLU A 389 -6.75 5.26 -11.80
N PHE A 390 -5.99 4.97 -10.73
CA PHE A 390 -6.59 4.73 -9.41
C PHE A 390 -7.31 5.96 -8.87
N THR A 391 -6.80 7.17 -9.12
CA THR A 391 -7.47 8.41 -8.70
C THR A 391 -8.71 8.68 -9.55
N SER A 392 -8.60 8.60 -10.88
CA SER A 392 -9.71 8.86 -11.81
C SER A 392 -10.88 7.89 -11.63
N ASN A 393 -10.59 6.63 -11.31
CA ASN A 393 -11.56 5.56 -11.11
C ASN A 393 -11.85 5.22 -9.63
N ILE A 394 -11.51 6.11 -8.68
CA ILE A 394 -11.62 5.78 -7.25
C ILE A 394 -13.06 5.48 -6.79
N ASP A 395 -14.05 6.10 -7.42
CA ASP A 395 -15.48 5.84 -7.16
C ASP A 395 -15.93 4.47 -7.71
N MET A 396 -15.27 3.94 -8.74
CA MET A 396 -15.49 2.57 -9.21
C MET A 396 -14.95 1.57 -8.19
N ILE A 397 -13.72 1.79 -7.73
CA ILE A 397 -13.06 0.98 -6.70
C ILE A 397 -13.91 0.94 -5.42
N ASP A 398 -14.53 2.06 -5.03
CA ASP A 398 -15.34 2.11 -3.81
C ASP A 398 -16.63 1.27 -3.85
N VAL A 399 -17.15 0.95 -5.05
CA VAL A 399 -18.41 0.18 -5.21
C VAL A 399 -18.23 -1.15 -5.92
N LEU A 400 -16.99 -1.58 -6.17
CA LEU A 400 -16.69 -2.98 -6.45
C LEU A 400 -17.28 -3.87 -5.34
N PRO A 401 -17.94 -4.98 -5.67
CA PRO A 401 -18.46 -5.89 -4.66
C PRO A 401 -17.31 -6.48 -3.81
N PRO A 402 -17.62 -7.09 -2.65
CA PRO A 402 -16.61 -7.78 -1.85
C PRO A 402 -15.93 -8.88 -2.67
N GLY A 403 -14.64 -9.11 -2.46
CA GLY A 403 -13.82 -10.04 -3.25
C GLY A 403 -12.34 -9.66 -3.32
N ILE A 404 -11.59 -10.41 -4.12
CA ILE A 404 -10.19 -10.12 -4.47
C ILE A 404 -10.14 -9.83 -5.99
N TYR A 405 -9.44 -8.77 -6.36
CA TYR A 405 -9.31 -8.29 -7.74
C TYR A 405 -7.86 -7.95 -8.09
N GLN A 406 -7.46 -8.28 -9.31
CA GLN A 406 -6.23 -7.78 -9.91
C GLN A 406 -6.58 -6.56 -10.79
N ALA A 407 -6.00 -5.42 -10.48
CA ALA A 407 -6.06 -4.22 -11.31
C ALA A 407 -5.06 -4.35 -12.46
N GLU A 408 -5.56 -4.33 -13.69
CA GLU A 408 -4.73 -4.31 -14.90
C GLU A 408 -4.98 -3.02 -15.67
N ILE A 409 -3.91 -2.43 -16.23
CA ILE A 409 -3.98 -1.14 -16.92
C ILE A 409 -3.49 -1.29 -18.35
N ALA A 410 -4.42 -1.46 -19.28
CA ALA A 410 -4.13 -1.54 -20.71
C ALA A 410 -3.88 -0.15 -21.32
N ASP A 411 -3.28 -0.12 -22.51
CA ASP A 411 -3.14 1.08 -23.33
C ASP A 411 -4.29 1.14 -24.34
N LYS A 412 -4.95 2.30 -24.49
CA LYS A 412 -6.05 2.46 -25.46
C LYS A 412 -5.54 2.24 -26.89
N THR A 413 -6.28 1.42 -27.64
CA THR A 413 -6.04 1.15 -29.07
C THR A 413 -7.18 1.70 -29.93
N PRO A 414 -6.98 1.88 -31.25
CA PRO A 414 -8.08 2.24 -32.17
C PRO A 414 -9.24 1.23 -32.20
N ASP A 415 -8.97 -0.02 -31.79
CA ASP A 415 -9.93 -1.13 -31.74
C ASP A 415 -10.63 -1.27 -30.37
N THR A 416 -10.32 -0.39 -29.41
CA THR A 416 -10.94 -0.39 -28.07
C THR A 416 -12.40 0.03 -28.16
N LEU A 417 -13.33 -0.90 -27.86
CA LEU A 417 -14.77 -0.62 -27.82
C LEU A 417 -15.09 0.48 -26.79
N ASN A 418 -15.94 1.44 -27.15
CA ASN A 418 -16.41 2.52 -26.27
C ASN A 418 -15.27 3.29 -25.55
N ALA A 419 -14.18 3.59 -26.28
CA ALA A 419 -12.99 4.28 -25.75
C ALA A 419 -13.23 5.72 -25.24
N ASP A 420 -14.42 6.27 -25.51
CA ASP A 420 -14.94 7.55 -25.02
C ASP A 420 -15.52 7.47 -23.59
N LEU A 421 -15.95 6.28 -23.15
CA LEU A 421 -16.35 6.02 -21.75
C LEU A 421 -15.13 5.83 -20.83
N ALA A 422 -13.96 5.56 -21.42
CA ALA A 422 -12.74 5.22 -20.71
C ALA A 422 -11.90 6.46 -20.33
N SER A 423 -11.15 6.39 -19.23
CA SER A 423 -10.31 7.47 -18.70
C SER A 423 -9.05 7.73 -19.55
N GLY A 424 -8.68 8.99 -19.75
CA GLY A 424 -7.39 9.39 -20.33
C GLY A 424 -6.94 8.60 -21.57
N ASN A 425 -5.75 8.00 -21.50
CA ASN A 425 -5.10 7.22 -22.56
C ASN A 425 -5.09 5.70 -22.29
N TYR A 426 -5.71 5.26 -21.20
CA TYR A 426 -5.56 3.91 -20.65
C TYR A 426 -6.94 3.29 -20.38
N VAL A 427 -6.98 2.02 -20.00
CA VAL A 427 -8.21 1.35 -19.54
C VAL A 427 -7.86 0.57 -18.28
N LEU A 428 -8.54 0.85 -17.17
CA LEU A 428 -8.40 0.13 -15.91
C LEU A 428 -9.48 -0.95 -15.79
N SER A 429 -9.06 -2.22 -15.89
CA SER A 429 -9.92 -3.38 -15.66
C SER A 429 -9.62 -4.04 -14.30
N PHE A 430 -10.63 -4.74 -13.76
CA PHE A 430 -10.51 -5.53 -12.54
C PHE A 430 -10.87 -6.99 -12.83
N GLU A 431 -9.85 -7.81 -13.07
CA GLU A 431 -10.05 -9.26 -13.15
C GLU A 431 -10.29 -9.80 -11.73
N GLN A 432 -11.34 -10.60 -11.56
CA GLN A 432 -11.61 -11.28 -10.30
C GLN A 432 -10.58 -12.38 -10.08
N ARG A 433 -10.08 -12.47 -8.84
CA ARG A 433 -9.04 -13.43 -8.43
C ARG A 433 -9.51 -14.23 -7.23
N ASN A 434 -8.96 -15.42 -7.09
CA ASN A 434 -9.15 -16.28 -5.93
C ASN A 434 -7.96 -16.13 -4.95
N LEU A 435 -8.07 -16.74 -3.78
CA LEU A 435 -7.05 -16.66 -2.74
C LEU A 435 -5.81 -17.53 -3.04
N ASP A 436 -5.94 -18.56 -3.89
CA ASP A 436 -4.82 -19.37 -4.37
C ASP A 436 -3.94 -18.61 -5.39
N ASP A 437 -4.50 -17.70 -6.18
CA ASP A 437 -3.73 -16.75 -7.02
C ASP A 437 -2.79 -15.90 -6.16
N VAL A 438 -3.32 -15.35 -5.05
CA VAL A 438 -2.53 -14.58 -4.08
C VAL A 438 -1.50 -15.47 -3.38
N ARG A 439 -1.85 -16.71 -3.01
CA ARG A 439 -0.90 -17.67 -2.42
C ARG A 439 0.23 -18.03 -3.39
N ALA A 440 -0.04 -18.11 -4.69
CA ALA A 440 0.98 -18.34 -5.72
C ALA A 440 1.97 -17.17 -5.85
N ILE A 441 1.50 -15.92 -5.70
CA ILE A 441 2.39 -14.73 -5.64
C ILE A 441 3.23 -14.75 -4.36
N VAL A 442 2.60 -15.05 -3.21
CA VAL A 442 3.22 -14.98 -1.88
C VAL A 442 4.23 -16.12 -1.62
N ASP A 443 4.01 -17.30 -2.20
CA ASP A 443 4.91 -18.48 -2.14
C ASP A 443 5.34 -18.82 -0.68
N ARG A 444 4.34 -18.87 0.21
CA ARG A 444 4.50 -19.06 1.65
C ARG A 444 5.02 -20.46 1.98
N LYS A 445 6.08 -20.54 2.79
CA LYS A 445 6.70 -21.80 3.24
C LYS A 445 6.60 -21.92 4.76
N GLU A 446 5.85 -22.91 5.24
CA GLU A 446 5.63 -23.11 6.69
C GLU A 446 6.93 -23.36 7.46
N GLU A 447 7.96 -23.94 6.83
CA GLU A 447 9.28 -24.04 7.44
C GLU A 447 9.87 -22.67 7.78
N ASP A 448 9.73 -21.69 6.88
CA ASP A 448 10.30 -20.35 7.05
C ASP A 448 9.54 -19.60 8.15
N ASP A 449 8.22 -19.82 8.26
CA ASP A 449 7.44 -19.37 9.41
C ASP A 449 7.97 -19.93 10.74
N ARG A 450 8.43 -21.19 10.78
CA ARG A 450 9.04 -21.78 11.99
C ARG A 450 10.41 -21.17 12.29
N ARG A 451 11.20 -20.84 11.26
CA ARG A 451 12.48 -20.12 11.38
C ARG A 451 12.24 -18.72 11.98
N PHE A 452 11.31 -17.95 11.44
CA PHE A 452 10.96 -16.62 11.96
C PHE A 452 10.29 -16.67 13.34
N ALA A 453 9.46 -17.67 13.64
CA ALA A 453 8.93 -17.86 15.00
C ALA A 453 10.02 -18.13 16.05
N ALA A 454 11.13 -18.78 15.64
CA ALA A 454 12.30 -18.95 16.51
C ALA A 454 13.07 -17.64 16.70
N VAL A 455 13.22 -16.83 15.63
CA VAL A 455 13.77 -15.46 15.70
C VAL A 455 12.99 -14.61 16.70
N ALA A 456 11.66 -14.58 16.61
CA ALA A 456 10.82 -13.79 17.51
C ALA A 456 11.02 -14.18 18.99
N ARG A 457 11.11 -15.48 19.29
CA ARG A 457 11.37 -15.98 20.64
C ARG A 457 12.77 -15.68 21.15
N ILE A 458 13.77 -15.73 20.28
CA ILE A 458 15.16 -15.38 20.64
C ILE A 458 15.31 -13.86 20.79
N SER A 459 14.54 -13.06 20.05
CA SER A 459 14.44 -11.62 20.22
C SER A 459 13.85 -11.23 21.59
N ASP A 460 12.73 -11.86 22.00
CA ASP A 460 12.14 -11.68 23.34
C ASP A 460 13.21 -11.89 24.44
N ILE A 461 14.01 -12.96 24.30
CA ILE A 461 15.06 -13.34 25.26
C ILE A 461 16.22 -12.33 25.26
N ASN A 462 16.77 -11.99 24.10
CA ASN A 462 17.93 -11.09 23.99
C ASN A 462 17.58 -9.67 24.42
N LEU A 463 16.37 -9.19 24.09
CA LEU A 463 15.84 -7.91 24.57
C LEU A 463 15.68 -7.91 26.10
N GLY A 464 15.20 -9.02 26.67
CA GLY A 464 15.13 -9.21 28.13
C GLY A 464 16.50 -9.14 28.80
N ILE A 465 17.50 -9.88 28.26
CA ILE A 465 18.88 -9.86 28.76
C ILE A 465 19.48 -8.45 28.69
N TYR A 466 19.34 -7.76 27.55
CA TYR A 466 19.81 -6.39 27.39
C TYR A 466 19.18 -5.44 28.43
N ARG A 467 17.84 -5.48 28.59
CA ARG A 467 17.11 -4.63 29.56
C ARG A 467 17.48 -4.93 31.01
N SER A 468 17.71 -6.19 31.37
CA SER A 468 18.07 -6.58 32.75
C SER A 468 19.52 -6.29 33.13
N PHE A 469 20.47 -6.43 32.19
CA PHE A 469 21.91 -6.46 32.53
C PHE A 469 22.75 -5.34 31.91
N MET A 470 22.32 -4.70 30.82
CA MET A 470 23.11 -3.68 30.10
C MET A 470 22.45 -2.29 30.14
N GLN A 471 21.14 -2.21 29.87
CA GLN A 471 20.38 -0.96 29.81
C GLN A 471 20.55 -0.05 31.06
N PRO A 472 20.58 -0.54 32.32
CA PRO A 472 20.74 0.33 33.48
C PRO A 472 22.10 1.06 33.49
N TRP A 473 23.18 0.37 33.11
CA TRP A 473 24.51 0.95 33.01
C TRP A 473 24.61 1.93 31.85
N LEU A 474 24.04 1.58 30.69
CA LEU A 474 24.07 2.44 29.50
C LEU A 474 23.32 3.75 29.75
N ARG A 475 22.12 3.69 30.35
CA ARG A 475 21.34 4.87 30.75
C ARG A 475 22.00 5.72 31.83
N ALA A 476 22.86 5.13 32.67
CA ALA A 476 23.65 5.87 33.66
C ALA A 476 24.90 6.55 33.06
N MET A 477 25.34 6.12 31.87
CA MET A 477 26.50 6.70 31.16
C MET A 477 26.11 7.70 30.07
N VAL A 478 24.92 7.56 29.48
CA VAL A 478 24.44 8.46 28.42
C VAL A 478 23.92 9.77 29.02
N THR A 479 24.31 10.87 28.39
CA THR A 479 23.82 12.22 28.66
C THR A 479 23.13 12.80 27.40
N PRO A 480 22.27 13.82 27.53
CA PRO A 480 21.72 14.55 26.38
C PRO A 480 22.81 15.06 25.43
N GLN A 481 23.93 15.55 25.98
CA GLN A 481 25.06 16.07 25.20
C GLN A 481 25.79 14.96 24.43
N SER A 482 26.04 13.79 25.06
CA SER A 482 26.66 12.65 24.35
C SER A 482 25.74 12.07 23.27
N ALA A 483 24.43 12.08 23.49
CA ALA A 483 23.45 11.68 22.48
C ALA A 483 23.44 12.65 21.28
N GLU A 484 23.46 13.97 21.52
CA GLU A 484 23.57 14.98 20.46
C GLU A 484 24.88 14.83 19.66
N TRP A 485 26.01 14.61 20.33
CA TRP A 485 27.28 14.32 19.65
C TRP A 485 27.21 13.04 18.82
N GLY A 486 26.58 11.97 19.33
CA GLY A 486 26.36 10.73 18.57
C GLY A 486 25.53 10.95 17.30
N GLN A 487 24.49 11.78 17.36
CA GLN A 487 23.66 12.15 16.20
C GLN A 487 24.44 12.95 15.15
N ARG A 488 25.22 13.96 15.58
CA ARG A 488 26.06 14.78 14.69
C ARG A 488 27.20 14.00 14.05
N LEU A 489 27.79 13.06 14.80
CA LEU A 489 28.88 12.19 14.33
C LEU A 489 28.38 10.94 13.56
N HIS A 490 27.06 10.79 13.35
CA HIS A 490 26.51 9.68 12.59
C HIS A 490 27.09 9.66 11.15
N PRO A 491 27.52 8.50 10.62
CA PRO A 491 28.20 8.43 9.31
C PRO A 491 27.42 9.05 8.15
N LEU A 492 26.08 9.06 8.19
CA LEU A 492 25.25 9.70 7.16
C LEU A 492 25.14 11.23 7.30
N ARG A 493 25.41 11.83 8.46
CA ARG A 493 25.37 13.31 8.64
C ARG A 493 26.72 13.96 8.39
N LEU A 494 27.83 13.30 8.72
CA LEU A 494 29.18 13.82 8.53
C LEU A 494 29.45 14.38 7.10
N PRO A 495 28.98 13.76 5.99
CA PRO A 495 29.17 14.30 4.64
C PRO A 495 28.35 15.56 4.29
N TYR A 496 27.35 15.92 5.11
CA TYR A 496 26.59 17.17 4.98
C TYR A 496 27.14 18.27 5.91
N GLU A 497 27.56 17.88 7.12
CA GLU A 497 28.24 18.79 8.07
C GLU A 497 29.60 19.27 7.52
N LEU A 498 30.48 18.33 7.19
CA LEU A 498 31.89 18.61 6.87
C LEU A 498 32.13 19.22 5.48
N ILE A 499 31.23 18.96 4.53
CA ILE A 499 31.33 19.47 3.14
C ILE A 499 30.30 20.60 2.97
N SER A 500 30.59 21.75 3.58
CA SER A 500 29.74 22.95 3.59
C SER A 500 30.60 24.20 3.79
N ASP A 501 30.02 25.40 3.62
CA ASP A 501 30.74 26.66 3.85
C ASP A 501 31.11 26.90 5.33
N ARG A 502 30.57 26.09 6.25
CA ARG A 502 31.03 26.07 7.66
C ARG A 502 32.45 25.52 7.81
N ASN A 503 32.97 24.82 6.81
CA ASN A 503 34.34 24.34 6.77
C ASN A 503 35.23 25.31 5.95
N PRO A 504 36.17 26.05 6.58
CA PRO A 504 37.01 27.03 5.89
C PRO A 504 37.90 26.46 4.78
N VAL A 505 38.13 25.15 4.75
CA VAL A 505 38.88 24.47 3.68
C VAL A 505 38.01 24.21 2.44
N ILE A 506 36.69 24.11 2.62
CA ILE A 506 35.72 23.78 1.55
C ILE A 506 35.06 25.04 0.97
N ALA A 507 34.79 26.06 1.79
CA ALA A 507 34.17 27.31 1.33
C ALA A 507 34.85 27.98 0.11
N PRO A 508 36.20 27.98 -0.06
CA PRO A 508 36.85 28.55 -1.23
C PRO A 508 36.51 27.86 -2.57
N ILE A 509 36.01 26.61 -2.55
CA ILE A 509 35.69 25.83 -3.74
C ILE A 509 34.63 26.53 -4.60
N ALA A 510 33.70 27.29 -4.00
CA ALA A 510 32.68 28.05 -4.72
C ALA A 510 33.28 28.92 -5.86
N LYS A 511 34.32 29.70 -5.54
CA LYS A 511 34.98 30.63 -6.49
C LYS A 511 35.78 29.91 -7.56
N ILE A 512 36.38 28.76 -7.21
CA ILE A 512 37.11 27.92 -8.16
C ILE A 512 36.10 27.25 -9.11
N ALA A 513 34.92 26.85 -8.62
CA ALA A 513 33.86 26.27 -9.41
C ALA A 513 33.17 27.29 -10.34
N GLU A 514 33.04 28.55 -9.92
CA GLU A 514 32.65 29.67 -10.81
C GLU A 514 33.64 29.82 -11.98
N GLN A 515 34.94 29.94 -11.69
CA GLN A 515 35.99 30.02 -12.72
C GLN A 515 36.03 28.79 -13.64
N VAL A 516 35.79 27.59 -13.10
CA VAL A 516 35.70 26.34 -13.88
C VAL A 516 34.46 26.27 -14.76
N ARG A 517 33.32 26.87 -14.35
CA ARG A 517 32.12 27.01 -15.22
C ARG A 517 32.39 27.94 -16.39
N GLU A 518 33.02 29.08 -16.14
CA GLU A 518 33.40 30.06 -17.18
C GLU A 518 34.38 29.46 -18.21
N HIS A 519 35.33 28.64 -17.74
CA HIS A 519 36.43 28.08 -18.56
C HIS A 519 36.25 26.57 -18.84
N ARG A 520 35.00 26.08 -18.85
CA ARG A 520 34.68 24.65 -18.98
C ARG A 520 35.16 24.08 -20.32
N GLN A 521 36.04 23.08 -20.25
CA GLN A 521 36.59 22.34 -21.39
C GLN A 521 36.17 20.87 -21.24
N ALA A 522 35.02 20.52 -21.83
CA ALA A 522 34.54 19.14 -21.86
C ALA A 522 35.38 18.31 -22.84
N VAL A 523 35.89 17.17 -22.38
CA VAL A 523 36.67 16.24 -23.22
C VAL A 523 35.78 15.54 -24.26
N SER A 524 36.34 15.20 -25.43
CA SER A 524 35.61 14.47 -26.47
C SER A 524 35.08 13.12 -25.96
N PRO A 525 33.82 12.72 -26.26
CA PRO A 525 33.30 11.40 -25.95
C PRO A 525 34.09 10.23 -26.58
N ALA A 526 34.88 10.49 -27.61
CA ALA A 526 35.77 9.51 -28.24
C ALA A 526 37.18 9.44 -27.59
N ASN A 527 37.40 10.12 -26.46
CA ASN A 527 38.69 10.15 -25.78
C ASN A 527 38.96 8.81 -25.04
N PRO A 528 40.12 8.17 -25.26
CA PRO A 528 40.44 6.85 -24.72
C PRO A 528 40.46 6.80 -23.18
N PHE A 529 40.83 7.90 -22.52
CA PHE A 529 40.91 7.96 -21.06
C PHE A 529 39.53 8.14 -20.42
N LEU A 530 38.60 8.84 -21.10
CA LEU A 530 37.19 8.85 -20.70
C LEU A 530 36.55 7.46 -20.84
N MET A 531 36.79 6.78 -21.96
CA MET A 531 36.33 5.40 -22.15
C MET A 531 36.92 4.44 -21.09
N ALA A 532 38.19 4.61 -20.73
CA ALA A 532 38.81 3.86 -19.64
C ALA A 532 38.21 4.19 -18.26
N GLN A 533 37.85 5.45 -18.01
CA GLN A 533 37.14 5.89 -16.79
C GLN A 533 35.76 5.21 -16.68
N GLU A 534 35.01 5.13 -17.78
CA GLU A 534 33.71 4.46 -17.84
C GLU A 534 33.86 2.94 -17.65
N MET A 535 34.84 2.31 -18.30
CA MET A 535 35.14 0.88 -18.10
C MET A 535 35.54 0.58 -16.65
N PHE A 536 36.32 1.45 -16.01
CA PHE A 536 36.67 1.31 -14.59
C PHE A 536 35.44 1.47 -13.68
N SER A 537 34.59 2.47 -13.94
CA SER A 537 33.34 2.65 -13.19
C SER A 537 32.42 1.42 -13.29
N ASN A 538 32.24 0.90 -14.50
CA ASN A 538 31.43 -0.29 -14.74
C ASN A 538 32.02 -1.53 -14.05
N LEU A 539 33.35 -1.63 -13.95
CA LEU A 539 34.03 -2.68 -13.19
C LEU A 539 33.79 -2.54 -11.68
N VAL A 540 33.84 -1.33 -11.12
CA VAL A 540 33.56 -1.08 -9.70
C VAL A 540 32.09 -1.40 -9.38
N GLU A 541 31.16 -0.91 -10.18
CA GLU A 541 29.73 -1.19 -10.05
C GLU A 541 29.43 -2.69 -10.13
N THR A 542 29.96 -3.38 -11.15
CA THR A 542 29.82 -4.84 -11.29
C THR A 542 30.43 -5.59 -10.10
N SER A 543 31.57 -5.14 -9.58
CA SER A 543 32.22 -5.77 -8.42
C SER A 543 31.41 -5.60 -7.14
N LEU A 544 30.78 -4.44 -6.95
CA LEU A 544 29.91 -4.16 -5.81
C LEU A 544 28.58 -4.94 -5.90
N ASN A 545 28.02 -5.10 -7.11
CA ASN A 545 26.85 -5.95 -7.35
C ASN A 545 27.16 -7.42 -7.05
N ILE A 546 28.29 -7.96 -7.53
CA ILE A 546 28.74 -9.34 -7.20
C ILE A 546 28.98 -9.51 -5.70
N TRP A 547 29.54 -8.50 -5.02
CA TRP A 547 29.68 -8.54 -3.56
C TRP A 547 28.32 -8.57 -2.86
N GLN A 548 27.36 -7.79 -3.33
CA GLN A 548 25.99 -7.77 -2.81
C GLN A 548 25.33 -9.15 -2.97
N GLU A 549 25.35 -9.75 -4.17
CA GLU A 549 24.79 -11.10 -4.42
C GLU A 549 25.41 -12.17 -3.50
N LEU A 550 26.73 -12.11 -3.27
CA LEU A 550 27.45 -13.03 -2.39
C LEU A 550 27.10 -12.83 -0.91
N ARG A 551 26.99 -11.57 -0.45
CA ARG A 551 26.54 -11.20 0.90
C ARG A 551 25.11 -11.69 1.12
N ASP A 552 24.19 -11.29 0.25
CA ASP A 552 22.76 -11.59 0.33
C ASP A 552 22.52 -13.12 0.34
N SER A 553 23.29 -13.86 -0.46
CA SER A 553 23.32 -15.34 -0.44
C SER A 553 23.89 -15.94 0.85
N ALA A 554 24.88 -15.31 1.47
CA ALA A 554 25.48 -15.77 2.73
C ALA A 554 24.56 -15.50 3.93
N ASP A 555 23.89 -14.35 3.94
CA ASP A 555 22.91 -13.94 4.95
C ASP A 555 21.70 -14.89 4.96
N GLU A 556 21.10 -15.19 3.80
CA GLU A 556 20.01 -16.17 3.71
C GLU A 556 20.47 -17.56 4.17
N ARG A 557 21.63 -18.05 3.72
CA ARG A 557 22.13 -19.38 4.10
C ARG A 557 22.43 -19.47 5.61
N THR A 558 22.96 -18.41 6.20
CA THR A 558 23.22 -18.32 7.64
C THR A 558 21.91 -18.33 8.42
N PHE A 559 20.92 -17.53 8.01
CA PHE A 559 19.59 -17.52 8.60
C PHE A 559 18.92 -18.89 8.52
N MET A 560 18.90 -19.50 7.33
CA MET A 560 18.26 -20.80 7.06
C MET A 560 18.92 -21.94 7.85
N GLY A 561 20.25 -21.91 7.99
CA GLY A 561 21.02 -22.90 8.75
C GLY A 561 20.88 -22.76 10.28
N VAL A 562 20.95 -21.53 10.81
CA VAL A 562 20.83 -21.25 12.25
C VAL A 562 19.38 -21.50 12.71
N TYR A 563 18.41 -20.79 12.14
CA TYR A 563 17.01 -20.88 12.60
C TYR A 563 16.28 -22.11 12.06
N GLY A 564 16.83 -22.79 11.05
CA GLY A 564 16.37 -24.12 10.61
C GLY A 564 16.90 -25.27 11.46
N SER A 565 17.85 -25.03 12.39
CA SER A 565 18.37 -26.05 13.29
C SER A 565 17.30 -26.47 14.32
N PRO A 566 16.99 -27.78 14.47
CA PRO A 566 16.07 -28.26 15.49
C PRO A 566 16.45 -27.79 16.90
N LEU A 567 17.74 -27.81 17.25
CA LEU A 567 18.24 -27.33 18.55
C LEU A 567 17.88 -25.85 18.81
N VAL A 568 17.93 -24.99 17.78
CA VAL A 568 17.59 -23.57 17.92
C VAL A 568 16.08 -23.38 18.05
N GLN A 569 15.27 -24.18 17.33
CA GLN A 569 13.82 -24.18 17.47
C GLN A 569 13.35 -24.76 18.81
N ASP A 570 14.05 -25.76 19.36
CA ASP A 570 13.82 -26.33 20.68
C ASP A 570 14.16 -25.34 21.80
N LEU A 571 15.32 -24.66 21.72
CA LEU A 571 15.70 -23.59 22.63
C LEU A 571 14.75 -22.39 22.58
N ALA A 572 14.20 -22.08 21.39
CA ALA A 572 13.12 -21.11 21.20
C ALA A 572 11.74 -21.60 21.73
N GLY A 573 11.64 -22.84 22.22
CA GLY A 573 10.42 -23.41 22.77
C GLY A 573 9.34 -23.73 21.73
N LEU A 574 9.75 -24.08 20.51
CA LEU A 574 8.84 -24.48 19.41
C LEU A 574 8.64 -26.00 19.33
N GLY A 575 9.71 -26.80 19.34
CA GLY A 575 9.62 -28.26 19.08
C GLY A 575 8.80 -29.05 20.10
N ALA A 576 8.57 -28.50 21.29
CA ALA A 576 7.64 -29.03 22.30
C ALA A 576 6.14 -28.80 21.98
N LYS A 577 5.80 -28.18 20.85
CA LYS A 577 4.42 -27.80 20.47
C LYS A 577 4.06 -28.34 19.09
N SER A 578 2.91 -29.02 19.00
CA SER A 578 2.33 -29.48 17.75
C SER A 578 1.42 -28.42 17.12
N GLY A 579 1.64 -28.10 15.85
CA GLY A 579 0.79 -27.20 15.05
C GLY A 579 1.59 -26.20 14.22
N PRO A 580 0.92 -25.38 13.39
CA PRO A 580 1.58 -24.31 12.64
C PRO A 580 2.12 -23.22 13.59
N PRO A 581 3.24 -22.56 13.24
CA PRO A 581 3.85 -21.51 14.06
C PRO A 581 3.01 -20.22 14.14
N ARG A 582 2.30 -19.87 13.05
CA ARG A 582 1.29 -18.81 13.02
C ARG A 582 -0.08 -19.42 13.36
N LYS A 583 -0.86 -18.77 14.23
CA LYS A 583 -2.30 -19.06 14.37
C LYS A 583 -3.07 -18.26 13.32
N HIS A 584 -4.04 -18.90 12.66
CA HIS A 584 -4.90 -18.23 11.68
C HIS A 584 -6.12 -17.60 12.36
N PRO A 585 -6.41 -16.29 12.21
CA PRO A 585 -7.55 -15.66 12.87
C PRO A 585 -8.91 -16.26 12.51
N GLY A 586 -9.08 -16.75 11.27
CA GLY A 586 -10.28 -17.50 10.83
C GLY A 586 -10.64 -18.73 11.68
N VAL A 587 -9.68 -19.40 12.35
CA VAL A 587 -10.03 -20.60 13.15
C VAL A 587 -10.50 -20.29 14.59
N SER A 588 -10.67 -19.01 14.96
CA SER A 588 -11.12 -18.65 16.30
C SER A 588 -12.60 -19.05 16.55
N PRO A 589 -13.00 -19.36 17.80
CA PRO A 589 -14.41 -19.64 18.12
C PRO A 589 -15.31 -18.42 17.88
N GLU A 590 -14.81 -17.21 18.16
CA GLU A 590 -15.54 -15.97 17.98
C GLU A 590 -15.81 -15.69 16.50
N HIS A 591 -14.80 -15.89 15.62
CA HIS A 591 -14.98 -15.71 14.18
C HIS A 591 -15.94 -16.74 13.59
N ARG A 592 -15.88 -18.01 14.00
CA ARG A 592 -16.83 -19.03 13.52
C ARG A 592 -18.29 -18.69 13.88
N ARG A 593 -18.53 -18.17 15.09
CA ARG A 593 -19.87 -17.68 15.48
C ARG A 593 -20.31 -16.49 14.63
N PHE A 594 -19.41 -15.52 14.37
CA PHE A 594 -19.69 -14.40 13.45
C PHE A 594 -20.06 -14.88 12.03
N MET A 595 -19.36 -15.89 11.49
CA MET A 595 -19.69 -16.48 10.19
C MET A 595 -21.08 -17.15 10.20
N GLU A 596 -21.43 -17.87 11.27
CA GLU A 596 -22.75 -18.49 11.45
C GLU A 596 -23.88 -17.44 11.61
N GLU A 597 -23.61 -16.35 12.33
CA GLU A 597 -24.51 -15.21 12.54
C GLU A 597 -24.77 -14.47 11.21
N ARG A 598 -23.72 -14.04 10.50
CA ARG A 598 -23.83 -13.34 9.20
C ARG A 598 -24.44 -14.22 8.11
N ALA A 599 -24.13 -15.52 8.09
CA ALA A 599 -24.77 -16.49 7.18
C ALA A 599 -26.24 -16.79 7.56
N THR A 600 -26.70 -16.41 8.74
CA THR A 600 -28.13 -16.49 9.10
C THR A 600 -28.87 -15.23 8.66
N GLU A 601 -28.29 -14.06 8.94
CA GLU A 601 -28.79 -12.75 8.51
C GLU A 601 -28.98 -12.67 6.98
N LEU A 602 -27.94 -12.99 6.20
CA LEU A 602 -27.99 -12.99 4.74
C LEU A 602 -29.05 -13.95 4.17
N ARG A 603 -29.38 -15.04 4.86
CA ARG A 603 -30.45 -15.97 4.43
C ARG A 603 -31.85 -15.40 4.60
N SER A 604 -32.10 -14.55 5.60
CA SER A 604 -33.36 -13.79 5.72
C SER A 604 -33.56 -12.88 4.52
N MET A 605 -32.50 -12.16 4.12
CA MET A 605 -32.54 -11.13 3.07
C MET A 605 -32.68 -11.69 1.64
N VAL A 606 -32.61 -13.01 1.43
CA VAL A 606 -32.70 -13.67 0.10
C VAL A 606 -33.95 -13.25 -0.69
N GLN A 607 -35.07 -13.08 0.00
CA GLN A 607 -36.38 -12.75 -0.59
C GLN A 607 -36.76 -11.27 -0.43
N GLU A 608 -35.96 -10.47 0.27
CA GLU A 608 -36.27 -9.07 0.57
C GLU A 608 -35.80 -8.13 -0.56
N GLY A 609 -36.58 -7.07 -0.83
CA GLY A 609 -36.25 -6.07 -1.85
C GLY A 609 -37.35 -5.85 -2.88
N GLY A 610 -36.96 -5.78 -4.15
CA GLY A 610 -37.83 -5.49 -5.29
C GLY A 610 -37.05 -5.39 -6.59
N LEU A 611 -37.63 -4.78 -7.64
CA LEU A 611 -37.04 -4.65 -8.98
C LEU A 611 -35.57 -4.15 -8.99
N ARG A 612 -35.21 -3.17 -8.15
CA ARG A 612 -33.84 -2.67 -8.02
C ARG A 612 -32.86 -3.74 -7.55
N VAL A 613 -33.27 -4.53 -6.55
CA VAL A 613 -32.50 -5.64 -6.00
C VAL A 613 -32.37 -6.76 -7.01
N ALA A 614 -33.43 -7.06 -7.77
CA ALA A 614 -33.38 -8.02 -8.87
C ALA A 614 -32.42 -7.57 -9.99
N ALA A 615 -32.43 -6.30 -10.40
CA ALA A 615 -31.51 -5.77 -11.41
C ALA A 615 -30.04 -5.88 -10.98
N ILE A 616 -29.73 -5.50 -9.74
CA ILE A 616 -28.37 -5.62 -9.17
C ILE A 616 -27.95 -7.10 -9.03
N ARG A 617 -28.86 -7.98 -8.58
CA ARG A 617 -28.59 -9.42 -8.46
C ARG A 617 -28.37 -10.08 -9.83
N MET A 618 -29.09 -9.64 -10.88
CA MET A 618 -28.83 -10.02 -12.28
C MET A 618 -27.43 -9.58 -12.73
N LEU A 619 -27.09 -8.30 -12.52
CA LEU A 619 -25.79 -7.74 -12.92
C LEU A 619 -24.63 -8.55 -12.33
N LEU A 620 -24.68 -8.77 -11.02
CA LEU A 620 -23.65 -9.51 -10.27
C LEU A 620 -23.57 -10.99 -10.65
N TYR A 621 -24.70 -11.63 -10.97
CA TYR A 621 -24.72 -13.02 -11.41
C TYR A 621 -24.04 -13.20 -12.77
N VAL A 622 -24.28 -12.28 -13.72
CA VAL A 622 -23.66 -12.34 -15.05
C VAL A 622 -22.19 -11.92 -15.01
N SER A 623 -21.83 -10.84 -14.29
CA SER A 623 -20.41 -10.43 -14.20
C SER A 623 -19.55 -11.42 -13.42
N GLY A 624 -20.10 -12.10 -12.42
CA GLY A 624 -19.42 -13.20 -11.72
C GLY A 624 -19.18 -14.43 -12.59
N ALA A 625 -19.95 -14.62 -13.67
CA ALA A 625 -19.73 -15.66 -14.68
C ALA A 625 -18.75 -15.20 -15.79
N GLU A 626 -18.53 -13.89 -15.95
CA GLU A 626 -17.52 -13.31 -16.84
C GLU A 626 -16.13 -13.27 -16.20
N GLY A 627 -16.06 -13.15 -14.87
CA GLY A 627 -14.80 -13.16 -14.11
C GLY A 627 -14.15 -11.78 -13.93
N GLY A 628 -14.89 -10.68 -14.14
CA GLY A 628 -14.36 -9.33 -13.94
C GLY A 628 -15.36 -8.21 -14.20
N LEU A 629 -14.93 -6.97 -13.96
CA LEU A 629 -15.61 -5.74 -14.37
C LEU A 629 -14.59 -4.71 -14.86
N ASP A 630 -15.02 -3.84 -15.76
CA ASP A 630 -14.18 -2.86 -16.46
C ASP A 630 -14.78 -1.45 -16.41
N GLU A 631 -13.94 -0.42 -16.51
CA GLU A 631 -14.33 0.99 -16.33
C GLU A 631 -15.44 1.45 -17.28
N ARG A 632 -15.53 0.88 -18.50
CA ARG A 632 -16.56 1.22 -19.48
C ARG A 632 -17.96 0.81 -19.04
N SER A 633 -18.11 -0.39 -18.46
CA SER A 633 -19.38 -0.83 -17.86
C SER A 633 -19.73 0.02 -16.63
N PHE A 634 -18.74 0.42 -15.82
CA PHE A 634 -19.01 1.26 -14.65
C PHE A 634 -19.36 2.71 -14.99
N ALA A 635 -18.70 3.31 -15.99
CA ALA A 635 -19.04 4.63 -16.51
C ALA A 635 -20.51 4.69 -16.98
N LEU A 636 -20.99 3.60 -17.59
CA LEU A 636 -22.40 3.48 -17.99
C LEU A 636 -23.34 3.37 -16.77
N ILE A 637 -22.97 2.66 -15.71
CA ILE A 637 -23.70 2.64 -14.42
C ILE A 637 -23.76 4.06 -13.81
N ARG A 638 -22.65 4.80 -13.75
CA ARG A 638 -22.63 6.20 -13.27
C ARG A 638 -23.58 7.07 -14.07
N LYS A 639 -23.56 6.96 -15.41
CA LYS A 639 -24.40 7.74 -16.32
C LYS A 639 -25.89 7.44 -16.10
N MET A 640 -26.27 6.15 -16.07
CA MET A 640 -27.65 5.73 -15.81
C MET A 640 -28.15 6.16 -14.41
N ARG A 641 -27.28 6.18 -13.40
CA ARG A 641 -27.59 6.74 -12.07
C ARG A 641 -27.86 8.24 -12.14
N ALA A 642 -27.05 9.01 -12.87
CA ALA A 642 -27.20 10.46 -13.01
C ALA A 642 -28.42 10.88 -13.84
N GLU A 643 -28.87 10.06 -14.78
CA GLU A 643 -30.02 10.31 -15.65
C GLU A 643 -31.38 9.90 -15.02
N SER A 644 -31.41 9.51 -13.74
CA SER A 644 -32.59 8.93 -13.07
C SER A 644 -33.23 9.85 -12.00
N ASP A 645 -34.49 10.29 -12.22
CA ASP A 645 -35.28 11.16 -11.30
C ASP A 645 -35.47 10.62 -9.86
N ASN A 646 -35.15 9.34 -9.60
CA ASN A 646 -35.20 8.71 -8.27
C ASN A 646 -33.89 7.98 -7.95
N ALA A 647 -32.74 8.57 -8.30
CA ALA A 647 -31.42 8.01 -8.06
C ALA A 647 -31.18 7.65 -6.58
N LEU A 648 -30.53 6.50 -6.35
CA LEU A 648 -29.97 6.15 -5.04
C LEU A 648 -28.74 7.03 -4.75
N THR A 649 -28.43 7.24 -3.47
CA THR A 649 -27.08 7.67 -3.07
C THR A 649 -26.04 6.62 -3.49
N LEU A 650 -24.77 7.03 -3.62
CA LEU A 650 -23.68 6.10 -3.94
C LEU A 650 -23.54 5.02 -2.84
N GLN A 651 -23.77 5.42 -1.58
CA GLN A 651 -23.73 4.55 -0.42
C GLN A 651 -24.86 3.50 -0.43
N GLU A 652 -26.12 3.88 -0.65
CA GLU A 652 -27.22 2.89 -0.75
C GLU A 652 -27.02 1.90 -1.90
N PHE A 653 -26.51 2.37 -3.06
CA PHE A 653 -26.20 1.48 -4.18
C PHE A 653 -25.07 0.49 -3.82
N LYS A 654 -24.02 0.98 -3.16
CA LYS A 654 -22.89 0.17 -2.66
C LYS A 654 -23.34 -0.88 -1.65
N ASP A 655 -24.18 -0.50 -0.69
CA ASP A 655 -24.65 -1.39 0.37
C ASP A 655 -25.57 -2.50 -0.19
N ILE A 656 -26.52 -2.15 -1.07
CA ILE A 656 -27.33 -3.15 -1.78
C ILE A 656 -26.45 -4.09 -2.62
N THR A 657 -25.48 -3.54 -3.36
CA THR A 657 -24.56 -4.32 -4.20
C THR A 657 -23.72 -5.29 -3.36
N ARG A 658 -23.25 -4.85 -2.19
CA ARG A 658 -22.54 -5.68 -1.22
C ARG A 658 -23.42 -6.82 -0.73
N ASP A 659 -24.58 -6.55 -0.14
CA ASP A 659 -25.45 -7.62 0.38
C ASP A 659 -25.92 -8.59 -0.72
N GLN A 660 -26.17 -8.12 -1.95
CA GLN A 660 -26.52 -9.02 -3.06
C GLN A 660 -25.36 -9.91 -3.50
N ALA A 661 -24.11 -9.42 -3.51
CA ALA A 661 -22.95 -10.25 -3.78
C ALA A 661 -22.79 -11.35 -2.72
N LEU A 662 -22.96 -11.01 -1.43
CA LEU A 662 -22.87 -11.97 -0.32
C LEU A 662 -23.98 -13.01 -0.34
N ILE A 663 -25.22 -12.62 -0.67
CA ILE A 663 -26.34 -13.53 -0.88
C ILE A 663 -26.05 -14.51 -2.04
N LEU A 664 -25.50 -14.00 -3.16
CA LEU A 664 -25.12 -14.82 -4.31
C LEU A 664 -24.01 -15.83 -3.97
N THR A 665 -22.98 -15.47 -3.20
CA THR A 665 -21.97 -16.47 -2.80
C THR A 665 -22.51 -17.48 -1.77
N LEU A 666 -23.38 -17.05 -0.84
CA LEU A 666 -23.89 -17.91 0.23
C LEU A 666 -24.83 -19.02 -0.27
N ASP A 667 -25.76 -18.69 -1.18
CA ASP A 667 -26.54 -19.66 -1.95
C ASP A 667 -27.07 -19.00 -3.24
N SER A 668 -26.24 -18.97 -4.28
CA SER A 668 -26.60 -18.46 -5.61
C SER A 668 -27.88 -19.10 -6.15
N SER A 669 -28.09 -20.39 -5.88
CA SER A 669 -29.29 -21.10 -6.34
C SER A 669 -30.56 -20.62 -5.61
N ALA A 670 -30.51 -20.28 -4.32
CA ALA A 670 -31.63 -19.64 -3.63
C ALA A 670 -31.81 -18.18 -4.06
N ALA A 671 -30.71 -17.45 -4.24
CA ALA A 671 -30.71 -16.07 -4.72
C ALA A 671 -31.42 -15.94 -6.08
N ILE A 672 -31.12 -16.83 -7.04
CA ILE A 672 -31.77 -16.87 -8.35
C ILE A 672 -33.22 -17.39 -8.24
N ARG A 673 -33.50 -18.43 -7.44
CA ARG A 673 -34.89 -18.90 -7.20
C ARG A 673 -35.81 -17.83 -6.60
N ALA A 674 -35.29 -16.85 -5.89
CA ALA A 674 -36.06 -15.74 -5.32
C ALA A 674 -36.35 -14.59 -6.31
N MET A 675 -35.65 -14.51 -7.45
CA MET A 675 -35.82 -13.44 -8.45
C MET A 675 -37.28 -13.24 -8.92
N PRO A 676 -38.10 -14.28 -9.17
CA PRO A 676 -39.50 -14.10 -9.56
C PRO A 676 -40.39 -13.43 -8.50
N HIS A 677 -39.99 -13.45 -7.22
CA HIS A 677 -40.68 -12.76 -6.13
C HIS A 677 -40.20 -11.31 -5.98
N LEU A 678 -38.90 -11.05 -6.16
CA LEU A 678 -38.36 -9.68 -6.21
C LEU A 678 -38.93 -8.85 -7.38
N LEU A 679 -39.36 -9.50 -8.46
CA LEU A 679 -40.03 -8.86 -9.61
C LEU A 679 -41.56 -8.78 -9.45
N GLU A 680 -42.13 -9.32 -8.36
CA GLU A 680 -43.57 -9.27 -8.08
C GLU A 680 -44.03 -7.84 -7.75
N GLY A 681 -45.29 -7.52 -8.04
CA GLY A 681 -45.85 -6.16 -7.85
C GLY A 681 -45.27 -5.06 -8.76
N SER A 682 -44.18 -5.32 -9.49
CA SER A 682 -43.52 -4.33 -10.35
C SER A 682 -44.22 -4.17 -11.71
N PRO A 683 -44.41 -2.94 -12.23
CA PRO A 683 -45.03 -2.74 -13.54
C PRO A 683 -44.24 -3.38 -14.68
N ALA A 684 -44.94 -4.03 -15.63
CA ALA A 684 -44.31 -4.67 -16.79
C ALA A 684 -43.32 -3.78 -17.58
N PRO A 685 -43.62 -2.49 -17.88
CA PRO A 685 -42.66 -1.61 -18.55
C PRO A 685 -41.36 -1.41 -17.76
N ALA A 686 -41.42 -1.37 -16.42
CA ALA A 686 -40.25 -1.20 -15.57
C ALA A 686 -39.41 -2.48 -15.48
N ILE A 687 -40.04 -3.66 -15.49
CA ILE A 687 -39.33 -4.96 -15.57
C ILE A 687 -38.54 -5.06 -16.89
N ARG A 688 -39.15 -4.63 -18.00
CA ARG A 688 -38.52 -4.57 -19.32
C ARG A 688 -37.36 -3.56 -19.36
N ASP A 689 -37.60 -2.32 -18.95
CA ASP A 689 -36.59 -1.27 -18.96
C ASP A 689 -35.38 -1.62 -18.07
N ALA A 690 -35.60 -2.24 -16.91
CA ALA A 690 -34.51 -2.76 -16.08
C ALA A 690 -33.69 -3.84 -16.81
N LEU A 691 -34.34 -4.79 -17.50
CA LEU A 691 -33.65 -5.83 -18.28
C LEU A 691 -32.82 -5.24 -19.42
N ASP A 692 -33.43 -4.39 -20.24
CA ASP A 692 -32.78 -3.74 -21.39
C ASP A 692 -31.66 -2.77 -20.94
N THR A 693 -31.73 -2.25 -19.71
CA THR A 693 -30.68 -1.43 -19.09
C THR A 693 -29.52 -2.28 -18.57
N MET A 694 -29.77 -3.37 -17.84
CA MET A 694 -28.71 -4.28 -17.38
C MET A 694 -27.97 -4.95 -18.54
N LYS A 695 -28.67 -5.33 -19.62
CA LYS A 695 -28.03 -5.83 -20.85
C LYS A 695 -27.04 -4.83 -21.44
N ARG A 696 -27.44 -3.56 -21.56
CA ARG A 696 -26.56 -2.47 -22.06
C ARG A 696 -25.31 -2.28 -21.19
N VAL A 697 -25.40 -2.47 -19.87
CA VAL A 697 -24.23 -2.40 -18.95
C VAL A 697 -23.28 -3.58 -19.13
N LEU A 698 -23.82 -4.79 -19.26
CA LEU A 698 -23.05 -6.03 -19.42
C LEU A 698 -22.36 -6.10 -20.79
N GLU A 699 -23.01 -5.60 -21.84
CA GLU A 699 -22.50 -5.61 -23.22
C GLU A 699 -21.66 -4.33 -23.56
N ALA A 700 -21.28 -3.52 -22.55
CA ALA A 700 -20.58 -2.23 -22.75
C ALA A 700 -19.06 -2.31 -22.84
N ALA A 701 -18.42 -3.32 -22.24
CA ALA A 701 -16.96 -3.45 -22.22
C ALA A 701 -16.47 -4.35 -23.37
N GLU A 702 -16.80 -5.65 -23.31
CA GLU A 702 -16.40 -6.67 -24.29
C GLU A 702 -17.53 -7.65 -24.57
N PRO A 703 -17.46 -8.46 -25.65
CA PRO A 703 -18.47 -9.47 -25.95
C PRO A 703 -18.44 -10.60 -24.90
N LEU A 704 -19.51 -10.73 -24.13
CA LEU A 704 -19.65 -11.70 -23.03
C LEU A 704 -19.18 -13.12 -23.41
N SER A 705 -18.41 -13.72 -22.50
CA SER A 705 -18.00 -15.11 -22.55
C SER A 705 -19.19 -16.08 -22.66
N PRO A 706 -18.97 -17.34 -23.11
CA PRO A 706 -20.05 -18.33 -23.18
C PRO A 706 -20.75 -18.59 -21.83
N ALA A 707 -20.02 -18.48 -20.71
CA ALA A 707 -20.58 -18.70 -19.37
C ALA A 707 -21.48 -17.53 -18.94
N ALA A 708 -21.02 -16.28 -19.09
CA ALA A 708 -21.85 -15.12 -18.82
C ALA A 708 -23.04 -15.01 -19.80
N ARG A 709 -22.89 -15.44 -21.05
CA ARG A 709 -24.01 -15.52 -22.00
C ARG A 709 -25.07 -16.53 -21.55
N GLU A 710 -24.69 -17.71 -21.06
CA GLU A 710 -25.64 -18.67 -20.49
C GLU A 710 -26.34 -18.13 -19.23
N SER A 711 -25.59 -17.46 -18.33
CA SER A 711 -26.14 -16.78 -17.15
C SER A 711 -27.09 -15.64 -17.51
N LEU A 712 -26.77 -14.85 -18.54
CA LEU A 712 -27.63 -13.78 -19.05
C LEU A 712 -28.90 -14.35 -19.67
N ASP A 713 -28.79 -15.39 -20.49
CA ASP A 713 -29.93 -16.06 -21.11
C ASP A 713 -30.83 -16.76 -20.04
N GLU A 714 -30.32 -17.09 -18.85
CA GLU A 714 -31.14 -17.44 -17.68
C GLU A 714 -31.89 -16.23 -17.09
N MET A 715 -31.19 -15.11 -16.87
CA MET A 715 -31.82 -13.90 -16.34
C MET A 715 -32.89 -13.35 -17.30
N GLU A 716 -32.64 -13.34 -18.61
CA GLU A 716 -33.63 -12.96 -19.63
C GLU A 716 -34.89 -13.83 -19.55
N ARG A 717 -34.75 -15.16 -19.38
CA ARG A 717 -35.90 -16.07 -19.17
C ARG A 717 -36.71 -15.71 -17.93
N ILE A 718 -36.06 -15.33 -16.82
CA ILE A 718 -36.73 -14.96 -15.57
C ILE A 718 -37.46 -13.61 -15.70
N PHE A 719 -36.79 -12.57 -16.21
CA PHE A 719 -37.39 -11.24 -16.36
C PHE A 719 -38.55 -11.25 -17.37
N VAL A 720 -38.41 -11.92 -18.52
CA VAL A 720 -39.50 -12.04 -19.51
C VAL A 720 -40.67 -12.87 -18.97
N ALA A 721 -40.42 -13.88 -18.12
CA ALA A 721 -41.48 -14.60 -17.44
C ALA A 721 -42.21 -13.74 -16.39
N ALA A 722 -41.51 -12.86 -15.68
CA ALA A 722 -42.10 -11.91 -14.74
C ALA A 722 -42.90 -10.81 -15.45
N GLU A 723 -42.36 -10.23 -16.55
CA GLU A 723 -43.06 -9.23 -17.37
C GLU A 723 -44.40 -9.77 -17.86
N ARG A 724 -44.42 -10.99 -18.41
CA ARG A 724 -45.65 -11.66 -18.89
C ARG A 724 -46.67 -11.95 -17.77
N ARG A 725 -46.26 -12.04 -16.51
CA ARG A 725 -47.18 -12.11 -15.36
C ARG A 725 -47.73 -10.72 -15.05
N ALA A 726 -46.87 -9.71 -14.95
CA ALA A 726 -47.26 -8.33 -14.66
C ALA A 726 -48.23 -7.76 -15.73
N GLN A 727 -48.01 -8.07 -17.01
CA GLN A 727 -48.94 -7.76 -18.11
C GLN A 727 -50.34 -8.35 -17.86
N LYS A 728 -50.43 -9.66 -17.60
CA LYS A 728 -51.70 -10.34 -17.32
C LYS A 728 -52.42 -9.84 -16.07
N HIS A 729 -51.68 -9.47 -15.03
CA HIS A 729 -52.28 -8.85 -13.83
C HIS A 729 -52.80 -7.43 -14.10
N GLY A 730 -52.12 -6.64 -14.95
CA GLY A 730 -52.61 -5.35 -15.42
C GLY A 730 -53.86 -5.48 -16.29
N GLU A 731 -53.89 -6.43 -17.23
CA GLU A 731 -55.08 -6.74 -18.05
C GLU A 731 -56.27 -7.19 -17.19
N ALA A 732 -56.02 -8.01 -16.16
CA ALA A 732 -57.05 -8.47 -15.23
C ALA A 732 -57.55 -7.40 -14.24
N GLN A 733 -56.86 -6.26 -14.12
CA GLN A 733 -57.25 -5.12 -13.29
C GLN A 733 -57.75 -3.91 -14.10
N ALA A 734 -57.81 -4.01 -15.43
CA ALA A 734 -58.42 -2.98 -16.26
C ALA A 734 -59.91 -2.78 -15.89
N PRO A 735 -60.35 -1.56 -15.54
CA PRO A 735 -61.70 -1.36 -15.01
C PRO A 735 -62.76 -1.65 -16.07
N ALA A 736 -63.65 -2.60 -15.79
CA ALA A 736 -64.84 -2.83 -16.59
C ALA A 736 -65.66 -1.53 -16.70
N LYS A 737 -66.07 -1.18 -17.92
CA LYS A 737 -66.75 0.09 -18.23
C LYS A 737 -68.00 0.28 -17.37
N LEU A 738 -67.91 1.15 -16.36
CA LEU A 738 -69.05 1.62 -15.60
C LEU A 738 -69.99 2.42 -16.51
N ALA A 739 -71.30 2.13 -16.41
CA ALA A 739 -72.34 2.85 -17.11
C ALA A 739 -72.45 4.30 -16.60
N PRO A 740 -72.90 5.27 -17.42
CA PRO A 740 -72.87 6.68 -17.06
C PRO A 740 -73.85 7.01 -15.93
N ALA A 741 -73.34 7.65 -14.87
CA ALA A 741 -74.16 8.29 -13.85
C ALA A 741 -74.68 9.66 -14.34
N ALA A 742 -75.86 10.06 -13.89
CA ALA A 742 -76.50 11.32 -14.25
C ALA A 742 -75.83 12.54 -13.54
N PRO A 743 -75.94 13.77 -14.08
CA PRO A 743 -75.05 14.87 -13.71
C PRO A 743 -75.56 15.77 -12.56
N THR A 744 -74.63 16.29 -11.76
CA THR A 744 -74.78 17.52 -10.96
C THR A 744 -73.49 18.35 -10.99
N ALA A 745 -73.63 19.68 -10.93
CA ALA A 745 -72.57 20.68 -11.14
C ALA A 745 -73.06 22.07 -10.64
N PRO A 746 -72.22 23.12 -10.56
CA PRO A 746 -70.82 23.16 -10.10
C PRO A 746 -70.50 24.36 -9.15
N ALA A 747 -69.42 24.24 -8.35
CA ALA A 747 -68.67 25.35 -7.72
C ALA A 747 -67.27 24.82 -7.33
N LEU A 748 -66.09 25.42 -7.54
CA LEU A 748 -65.61 26.82 -7.60
C LEU A 748 -65.68 27.54 -6.23
N LYS A 749 -64.61 28.05 -5.60
CA LYS A 749 -63.17 28.15 -5.97
C LYS A 749 -62.28 28.37 -4.71
N LEU A 750 -61.00 27.97 -4.81
CA LEU A 750 -59.76 28.51 -4.20
C LEU A 750 -59.63 28.85 -2.67
N VAL A 751 -58.63 28.18 -2.05
CA VAL A 751 -57.43 28.74 -1.37
C VAL A 751 -57.49 29.34 0.07
N GLU A 752 -56.40 29.06 0.80
CA GLU A 752 -55.89 29.67 2.06
C GLU A 752 -56.74 29.67 3.35
N ALA A 753 -56.39 28.77 4.28
CA ALA A 753 -55.75 29.14 5.55
C ALA A 753 -55.07 27.91 6.21
N ALA A 754 -54.08 28.14 7.09
CA ALA A 754 -53.25 27.11 7.69
C ALA A 754 -53.72 26.62 9.09
N ALA A 755 -53.10 25.52 9.53
CA ALA A 755 -52.97 25.04 10.91
C ALA A 755 -54.22 24.53 11.68
N LYS A 756 -54.28 23.19 11.87
CA LYS A 756 -54.24 22.49 13.19
C LYS A 756 -54.64 21.00 13.10
N VAL A 757 -53.67 20.08 13.11
CA VAL A 757 -53.84 18.69 13.58
C VAL A 757 -52.56 18.28 14.34
N PRO A 758 -52.61 17.58 15.50
CA PRO A 758 -51.41 17.29 16.30
C PRO A 758 -50.68 16.01 15.86
N ALA A 759 -49.35 15.99 16.02
CA ALA A 759 -48.54 14.78 15.84
C ALA A 759 -48.79 13.76 16.99
N LYS A 760 -48.91 12.48 16.64
CA LYS A 760 -48.85 11.37 17.62
C LYS A 760 -47.39 11.03 17.94
N LYS A 761 -47.07 10.95 19.23
CA LYS A 761 -45.72 10.60 19.70
C LYS A 761 -45.40 9.12 19.48
N ALA A 762 -44.24 8.82 18.90
CA ALA A 762 -43.53 7.56 19.14
C ALA A 762 -42.89 7.59 20.55
N LYS A 763 -42.52 6.43 21.09
CA LYS A 763 -41.79 6.31 22.37
C LYS A 763 -40.28 6.15 22.09
N PRO A 764 -39.40 6.90 22.76
CA PRO A 764 -37.97 6.61 22.76
C PRO A 764 -37.63 5.46 23.72
N HIS A 765 -36.55 4.72 23.42
CA HIS A 765 -35.83 3.93 24.43
C HIS A 765 -34.94 4.86 25.27
N PRO A 766 -34.70 4.58 26.56
CA PRO A 766 -33.87 5.42 27.42
C PRO A 766 -32.38 5.10 27.30
N GLU A 767 -31.56 6.14 27.13
CA GLU A 767 -30.15 6.13 27.52
C GLU A 767 -30.03 6.19 29.06
N ALA A 768 -28.88 5.79 29.60
CA ALA A 768 -28.57 5.92 31.02
C ALA A 768 -27.13 6.38 31.22
N VAL A 769 -26.96 7.59 31.75
CA VAL A 769 -25.64 8.20 32.04
C VAL A 769 -25.64 8.78 33.46
N GLN A 770 -24.70 8.28 34.27
CA GLN A 770 -24.13 8.87 35.49
C GLN A 770 -25.06 9.39 36.62
N ALA A 771 -24.88 8.80 37.79
CA ALA A 771 -24.74 9.56 39.03
C ALA A 771 -23.60 8.91 39.84
N ALA A 772 -22.80 9.71 40.55
CA ALA A 772 -21.71 9.24 41.39
C ALA A 772 -21.81 9.90 42.77
N GLU A 773 -21.38 9.21 43.83
CA GLU A 773 -20.48 9.78 44.85
C GLU A 773 -19.91 8.74 45.82
N ALA A 774 -18.95 9.18 46.63
CA ALA A 774 -17.94 8.39 47.33
C ALA A 774 -18.39 7.54 48.54
N VAL A 775 -17.64 6.46 48.80
CA VAL A 775 -17.15 6.08 50.14
C VAL A 775 -15.68 5.61 50.01
N GLU A 776 -14.88 5.80 51.06
CA GLU A 776 -13.41 5.67 51.10
C GLU A 776 -12.92 4.34 51.73
N ALA A 777 -11.59 4.17 51.78
CA ALA A 777 -10.80 3.41 52.76
C ALA A 777 -10.51 1.90 52.59
N ALA A 778 -9.42 1.63 51.85
CA ALA A 778 -8.25 0.83 52.28
C ALA A 778 -8.32 -0.73 52.43
N PRO A 779 -7.19 -1.47 52.31
CA PRO A 779 -7.18 -2.91 52.01
C PRO A 779 -6.62 -3.83 53.12
N LYS A 780 -6.79 -5.17 52.96
CA LYS A 780 -5.95 -6.18 53.65
C LYS A 780 -5.90 -7.58 53.00
N VAL A 781 -4.70 -7.93 52.53
CA VAL A 781 -3.94 -9.20 52.78
C VAL A 781 -4.70 -10.53 52.85
N ALA A 782 -4.35 -11.47 51.95
CA ALA A 782 -3.97 -12.84 52.31
C ALA A 782 -3.22 -13.57 51.16
N ALA A 783 -2.18 -14.36 51.50
CA ALA A 783 -1.53 -15.29 50.57
C ALA A 783 -1.11 -16.59 51.29
N LYS A 784 -1.34 -17.75 50.65
CA LYS A 784 -0.77 -19.10 50.90
C LYS A 784 -1.23 -20.00 49.72
N LYS A 785 -0.40 -20.77 48.98
CA LYS A 785 0.68 -21.76 49.25
C LYS A 785 0.22 -23.22 49.48
N ALA A 786 0.59 -24.07 48.51
CA ALA A 786 1.21 -25.41 48.62
C ALA A 786 0.37 -26.72 48.57
N ALA A 787 1.09 -27.80 48.15
CA ALA A 787 0.75 -29.23 47.91
C ALA A 787 0.33 -29.56 46.44
N LYS A 788 1.03 -30.35 45.58
CA LYS A 788 1.77 -31.64 45.66
C LYS A 788 0.88 -32.84 46.06
N VAL A 789 0.42 -33.71 45.13
CA VAL A 789 1.11 -34.90 44.52
C VAL A 789 1.35 -36.03 45.55
N PRO A 790 1.07 -37.35 45.29
CA PRO A 790 1.07 -38.08 44.00
C PRO A 790 -0.07 -39.13 43.75
N GLY A 791 -0.03 -39.78 42.57
CA GLY A 791 -0.68 -41.09 42.30
C GLY A 791 0.04 -41.89 41.18
N LYS A 792 0.29 -43.19 41.39
CA LYS A 792 0.74 -44.21 40.39
C LYS A 792 -0.44 -45.21 40.17
N ALA A 793 -0.55 -46.15 39.22
CA ALA A 793 0.30 -46.75 38.15
C ALA A 793 -0.66 -47.29 37.02
N ALA A 794 -0.44 -48.31 36.15
CA ALA A 794 0.67 -49.24 35.87
C ALA A 794 0.56 -49.95 34.48
N THR A 795 1.67 -50.00 33.72
CA THR A 795 2.21 -51.14 32.91
C THR A 795 1.40 -51.95 31.86
N LYS A 796 2.14 -52.42 30.82
CA LYS A 796 1.88 -53.53 29.85
C LYS A 796 0.86 -53.19 28.74
N THR A 797 0.91 -53.75 27.52
CA THR A 797 1.64 -54.89 26.86
C THR A 797 1.57 -54.62 25.33
N ALA A 798 2.36 -55.12 24.38
CA ALA A 798 3.68 -55.73 24.22
C ALA A 798 3.82 -56.13 22.72
N THR A 799 5.05 -56.29 22.19
CA THR A 799 5.43 -57.08 20.99
C THR A 799 4.67 -56.94 19.65
N LYS A 800 5.39 -56.57 18.59
CA LYS A 800 5.98 -57.58 17.66
C LYS A 800 7.08 -57.02 16.74
N THR A 801 7.92 -57.94 16.28
CA THR A 801 9.13 -57.75 15.46
C THR A 801 8.86 -57.73 13.96
N ALA A 802 9.67 -56.99 13.20
CA ALA A 802 10.02 -57.33 11.80
C ALA A 802 11.32 -56.60 11.36
N THR A 803 12.47 -57.27 11.44
CA THR A 803 13.70 -56.85 10.73
C THR A 803 13.71 -57.42 9.32
N LYS A 804 14.16 -56.63 8.33
CA LYS A 804 14.71 -57.14 7.06
C LYS A 804 15.73 -56.16 6.47
N THR A 805 16.54 -56.65 5.52
CA THR A 805 17.90 -56.17 5.30
C THR A 805 18.19 -55.92 3.82
N ALA A 806 19.12 -54.99 3.54
CA ALA A 806 19.77 -54.75 2.24
C ALA A 806 18.85 -54.16 1.13
N ALA A 807 19.37 -53.58 0.04
CA ALA A 807 20.76 -53.50 -0.42
C ALA A 807 21.12 -52.15 -1.09
N LYS A 808 22.40 -51.99 -1.42
CA LYS A 808 22.97 -50.85 -2.17
C LYS A 808 22.53 -50.83 -3.65
N THR A 809 22.38 -49.65 -4.23
CA THR A 809 22.84 -49.38 -5.61
C THR A 809 23.09 -47.88 -5.85
N ALA A 810 24.08 -47.58 -6.69
CA ALA A 810 24.28 -46.28 -7.36
C ALA A 810 24.47 -46.56 -8.87
N PRO A 811 24.10 -45.62 -9.75
CA PRO A 811 25.08 -44.94 -10.61
C PRO A 811 24.87 -43.41 -10.62
N GLN A 812 25.89 -42.55 -10.69
CA GLN A 812 26.76 -42.22 -11.84
C GLN A 812 26.07 -41.55 -13.06
N ARG A 813 25.89 -40.22 -12.96
CA ARG A 813 26.52 -39.18 -13.81
C ARG A 813 26.72 -39.45 -15.33
N ALA A 814 25.86 -38.84 -16.15
CA ALA A 814 26.09 -38.34 -17.53
C ALA A 814 24.91 -37.41 -17.90
N THR A 815 24.87 -36.40 -18.77
CA THR A 815 25.76 -35.55 -19.60
C THR A 815 24.83 -34.46 -20.21
N GLN A 816 25.34 -33.37 -20.81
CA GLN A 816 24.51 -32.38 -21.54
C GLN A 816 24.00 -32.92 -22.89
N PRO A 817 23.16 -32.16 -23.63
CA PRO A 817 23.76 -31.40 -24.74
C PRO A 817 23.19 -29.97 -25.01
N THR A 818 24.13 -29.04 -25.21
CA THR A 818 24.15 -27.92 -26.18
C THR A 818 22.94 -26.99 -26.41
N ALA A 819 23.22 -25.70 -26.16
CA ALA A 819 22.57 -24.51 -26.67
C ALA A 819 22.20 -24.47 -28.17
N LYS A 820 21.29 -23.56 -28.52
CA LYS A 820 21.22 -22.90 -29.85
C LYS A 820 21.20 -21.38 -29.68
N ARG A 821 21.93 -20.68 -30.57
CA ARG A 821 22.10 -19.23 -30.62
C ARG A 821 21.59 -18.74 -31.97
N ALA A 822 20.69 -17.76 -31.97
CA ALA A 822 20.25 -17.07 -33.19
C ALA A 822 20.13 -15.57 -32.90
N ALA A 823 20.80 -14.75 -33.72
CA ALA A 823 20.73 -13.29 -33.63
C ALA A 823 19.99 -12.73 -34.85
N LYS A 824 19.23 -11.65 -34.65
CA LYS A 824 18.87 -10.72 -35.72
C LYS A 824 19.01 -9.29 -35.23
N THR A 825 20.11 -8.66 -35.61
CA THR A 825 20.25 -7.20 -35.61
C THR A 825 19.33 -6.62 -36.69
N ALA A 826 18.64 -5.53 -36.35
CA ALA A 826 17.97 -4.66 -37.31
C ALA A 826 18.34 -3.20 -36.94
N ALA A 827 18.96 -2.48 -37.87
CA ALA A 827 19.44 -1.13 -37.62
C ALA A 827 18.37 -0.07 -37.91
N ARG A 828 18.36 1.02 -37.15
CA ARG A 828 17.74 2.29 -37.52
C ARG A 828 18.78 3.40 -37.44
N GLN A 829 19.13 3.98 -38.59
CA GLN A 829 19.73 5.31 -38.66
C GLN A 829 18.61 6.37 -38.81
N PRO A 830 18.83 7.62 -38.36
CA PRO A 830 17.83 8.68 -38.42
C PRO A 830 17.80 9.37 -39.79
N ALA A 831 16.60 9.79 -40.22
CA ALA A 831 16.42 10.73 -41.34
C ALA A 831 16.15 12.15 -40.80
N LYS A 832 16.63 13.18 -41.50
CA LYS A 832 16.40 14.60 -41.18
C LYS A 832 15.91 15.37 -42.41
N ALA A 833 14.94 16.26 -42.20
CA ALA A 833 14.41 17.26 -43.14
C ALA A 833 13.69 16.69 -44.39
N LYS A 834 12.63 17.30 -44.93
CA LYS A 834 12.44 18.75 -45.15
C LYS A 834 10.97 19.22 -45.09
N THR A 835 10.83 20.50 -44.76
CA THR A 835 9.79 21.48 -45.17
C THR A 835 8.56 20.98 -45.96
N ALA A 836 7.40 21.15 -45.34
CA ALA A 836 6.37 22.08 -45.83
C ALA A 836 5.83 22.86 -44.61
#